data_AF-A0AAU8ABU4-F1
#
_entry.id   AF-A0AAU8ABU4-F1
#
_cell.length_a   1.000
_cell.length_b   1.000
_cell.length_c   1.000
_cell.angle_alpha   90.00
_cell.angle_beta   90.00
_cell.angle_gamma   90.00
#
_symmetry.space_group_name_H-M   'P 1'
#
loop_
_entity.id
_entity.type
_entity.pdbx_description
1 polymer ?
#
loop_
_entity_poly.entity_id
_entity_poly.type
_entity_poly.pdbx_seq_one_letter_code
_entity_poly.pdbx_strand_id
1 'polypeptide(L)'
;MRTLLTSQQMKAVDRYMIERMKIPGLVLMENAAHGVYEAIRAEMEPCSVQVFCGTGNNGGDGFAVARILLANGYDVKVVVLGNPSDISGDAAENFAFFKETREFYTVITNREGLEALPEADVYVDAVFGTGLSRPLDGIYRIAAEFLNERDALVVSIDIPSGISAQTGAVLGTAVRADITVTFQYPKIGHFLYPGREHSGELQVVKIGIDDGCDIPLQAAVCVYESDDPDMCLGQRPLDSNKGSYGRLLMIAGSYGMAGAAVLCARAASRAGAGLVTAAACGDVVDVLQHTVPEATCFELADENGVLAKEAADMVLKLSQGKTAVAVGPGLGRGEAVEEVVSRIIAECDLPKVIDADGLNALAGHLEVLEEKKGEVILTPHPKEFSRLCGLSVGKILEDPVKAAVDFAAEYGVTLVLKGSTTIVADQFGNATLLCVGTPGMAKGGSGDVLTGVIGGLLAQGKDVYEAAITGVYIAGMAGETAAEQEGEYSMTPMDTVRYIGKVIDDMVVEYISADTIHGCGGGEYMPHRLQQPTEIVMEPIGTPVFQASEADAAEKMEAEETAESPAASAEEAMEEEEPTIVVPPVGEAEVQPDEPAMDFLEKYADDPKPATRAQRRRLEGLQEKERRPFFRHRAKEETEAADDMTEEELVNKVREELPPDTPKGPTRRKIG
;
A
#
# COMPACT_ATOMS: atom_id res chain seq x y z
N MET A 1 -3.73 -6.98 5.77
CA MET A 1 -2.82 -6.78 4.64
C MET A 1 -3.44 -7.41 3.40
N ARG A 2 -3.60 -6.68 2.29
CA ARG A 2 -4.22 -7.22 1.05
C ARG A 2 -3.21 -7.29 -0.09
N THR A 3 -3.09 -8.42 -0.78
CA THR A 3 -2.26 -8.56 -1.99
C THR A 3 -2.94 -7.88 -3.18
N LEU A 4 -2.18 -7.07 -3.92
CA LEU A 4 -2.61 -6.38 -5.13
C LEU A 4 -2.03 -7.05 -6.37
N LEU A 5 -2.86 -7.28 -7.38
CA LEU A 5 -2.41 -7.86 -8.65
C LEU A 5 -2.46 -6.86 -9.81
N THR A 6 -1.43 -6.93 -10.65
CA THR A 6 -1.47 -6.37 -12.01
C THR A 6 -2.46 -7.15 -12.89
N SER A 7 -2.98 -6.53 -13.96
CA SER A 7 -3.84 -7.24 -14.94
C SER A 7 -3.20 -8.50 -15.52
N GLN A 8 -1.86 -8.57 -15.58
CA GLN A 8 -1.15 -9.74 -16.09
C GLN A 8 -1.05 -10.86 -15.05
N GLN A 9 -0.86 -10.52 -13.77
CA GLN A 9 -0.89 -11.50 -12.67
C GLN A 9 -2.31 -12.05 -12.48
N MET A 10 -3.35 -11.21 -12.48
CA MET A 10 -4.74 -11.68 -12.32
C MET A 10 -5.11 -12.69 -13.41
N LYS A 11 -4.77 -12.40 -14.68
CA LYS A 11 -4.94 -13.34 -15.82
C LYS A 11 -4.09 -14.61 -15.72
N ALA A 12 -3.08 -14.66 -14.86
CA ALA A 12 -2.35 -15.88 -14.52
C ALA A 12 -3.06 -16.67 -13.41
N VAL A 13 -3.72 -15.99 -12.46
CA VAL A 13 -4.60 -16.61 -11.46
C VAL A 13 -5.85 -17.21 -12.11
N ASP A 14 -6.53 -16.49 -13.00
CA ASP A 14 -7.70 -17.01 -13.74
C ASP A 14 -7.33 -18.28 -14.51
N ARG A 15 -6.19 -18.23 -15.22
CA ARG A 15 -5.61 -19.37 -15.92
C ARG A 15 -5.30 -20.52 -14.97
N TYR A 16 -4.76 -20.26 -13.79
CA TYR A 16 -4.47 -21.30 -12.80
C TYR A 16 -5.76 -21.95 -12.27
N MET A 17 -6.80 -21.17 -11.99
CA MET A 17 -8.11 -21.68 -11.58
C MET A 17 -8.73 -22.59 -12.65
N ILE A 18 -8.67 -22.18 -13.93
CA ILE A 18 -9.23 -22.94 -15.06
C ILE A 18 -8.36 -24.14 -15.47
N GLU A 19 -7.06 -23.93 -15.72
CA GLU A 19 -6.17 -24.95 -16.27
C GLU A 19 -5.64 -25.92 -15.20
N ARG A 20 -5.48 -25.50 -13.94
CA ARG A 20 -4.95 -26.35 -12.84
C ARG A 20 -6.05 -26.81 -11.88
N MET A 21 -6.81 -25.89 -11.28
CA MET A 21 -7.89 -26.26 -10.33
C MET A 21 -9.15 -26.79 -11.02
N LYS A 22 -9.25 -26.70 -12.35
CA LYS A 22 -10.36 -27.19 -13.19
C LYS A 22 -11.71 -26.51 -12.93
N ILE A 23 -11.71 -25.32 -12.36
CA ILE A 23 -12.91 -24.50 -12.18
C ILE A 23 -13.29 -23.90 -13.54
N PRO A 24 -14.47 -24.17 -14.11
CA PRO A 24 -14.86 -23.61 -15.39
C PRO A 24 -14.97 -22.08 -15.33
N GLY A 25 -14.60 -21.37 -16.40
CA GLY A 25 -14.70 -19.90 -16.46
C GLY A 25 -16.11 -19.38 -16.22
N LEU A 26 -17.14 -20.10 -16.69
CA LEU A 26 -18.55 -19.82 -16.39
C LEU A 26 -18.89 -19.91 -14.89
N VAL A 27 -18.22 -20.74 -14.10
CA VAL A 27 -18.44 -20.81 -12.64
C VAL A 27 -17.77 -19.64 -11.93
N LEU A 28 -16.57 -19.24 -12.38
CA LEU A 28 -15.92 -18.02 -11.89
C LEU A 28 -16.79 -16.77 -12.17
N MET A 29 -17.36 -16.69 -13.37
CA MET A 29 -18.29 -15.63 -13.82
C MET A 29 -19.62 -15.64 -13.05
N GLU A 30 -20.15 -16.82 -12.70
CA GLU A 30 -21.36 -16.92 -11.87
C GLU A 30 -21.11 -16.44 -10.42
N ASN A 31 -19.97 -16.83 -9.84
CA ASN A 31 -19.57 -16.39 -8.50
C ASN A 31 -19.29 -14.88 -8.47
N ALA A 32 -18.62 -14.35 -9.49
CA ALA A 32 -18.39 -12.92 -9.70
C ALA A 32 -19.73 -12.16 -9.75
N ALA A 33 -20.67 -12.63 -10.57
CA ALA A 33 -21.98 -12.01 -10.72
C ALA A 33 -22.85 -12.10 -9.45
N HIS A 34 -22.76 -13.20 -8.70
CA HIS A 34 -23.41 -13.30 -7.39
C HIS A 34 -22.89 -12.25 -6.41
N GLY A 35 -21.57 -12.00 -6.37
CA GLY A 35 -20.99 -10.95 -5.53
C GLY A 35 -21.47 -9.54 -5.89
N VAL A 36 -21.61 -9.21 -7.18
CA VAL A 36 -22.18 -7.93 -7.64
C VAL A 36 -23.65 -7.79 -7.24
N TYR A 37 -24.43 -8.88 -7.34
CA TYR A 37 -25.82 -8.91 -6.87
C TYR A 37 -25.93 -8.70 -5.35
N GLU A 38 -25.09 -9.34 -4.54
CA GLU A 38 -25.08 -9.16 -3.08
C GLU A 38 -24.75 -7.71 -2.69
N ALA A 39 -23.80 -7.07 -3.40
CA ALA A 39 -23.46 -5.66 -3.21
C ALA A 39 -24.65 -4.72 -3.53
N ILE A 40 -25.31 -4.92 -4.69
CA ILE A 40 -26.50 -4.14 -5.07
C ILE A 40 -27.64 -4.33 -4.06
N ARG A 41 -27.84 -5.55 -3.55
CA ARG A 41 -28.89 -5.87 -2.58
C ARG A 41 -28.60 -5.34 -1.16
N ALA A 42 -27.35 -5.01 -0.83
CA ALA A 42 -27.02 -4.37 0.43
C ALA A 42 -27.60 -2.95 0.51
N GLU A 43 -27.51 -2.20 -0.60
CA GLU A 43 -27.99 -0.82 -0.69
C GLU A 43 -29.47 -0.72 -1.09
N MET A 44 -29.95 -1.60 -1.98
CA MET A 44 -31.23 -1.43 -2.67
C MET A 44 -32.09 -2.71 -2.68
N GLU A 45 -33.33 -2.58 -2.20
CA GLU A 45 -34.45 -3.50 -2.50
C GLU A 45 -34.69 -3.58 -4.03
N PRO A 46 -35.41 -4.61 -4.54
CA PRO A 46 -35.68 -4.78 -5.96
C PRO A 46 -36.26 -3.53 -6.64
N CYS A 47 -35.46 -2.95 -7.53
CA CYS A 47 -35.64 -1.65 -8.15
C CYS A 47 -35.33 -1.72 -9.67
N SER A 48 -35.31 -0.57 -10.36
CA SER A 48 -34.94 -0.50 -11.77
C SER A 48 -33.42 -0.44 -11.96
N VAL A 49 -32.87 -1.29 -12.84
CA VAL A 49 -31.42 -1.47 -13.02
C VAL A 49 -31.04 -1.44 -14.50
N GLN A 50 -30.02 -0.67 -14.88
CA GLN A 50 -29.48 -0.68 -16.23
C GLN A 50 -28.05 -1.23 -16.27
N VAL A 51 -27.84 -2.33 -16.99
CA VAL A 51 -26.54 -3.03 -17.06
C VAL A 51 -25.86 -2.76 -18.40
N PHE A 52 -24.72 -2.11 -18.38
CA PHE A 52 -23.97 -1.64 -19.54
C PHE A 52 -22.87 -2.64 -19.91
N CYS A 53 -23.19 -3.63 -20.74
CA CYS A 53 -22.25 -4.67 -21.15
C CYS A 53 -21.38 -4.25 -22.34
N GLY A 54 -20.07 -4.44 -22.21
CA GLY A 54 -19.15 -4.50 -23.36
C GLY A 54 -19.18 -5.85 -24.08
N THR A 55 -18.25 -6.07 -25.02
CA THR A 55 -18.16 -7.34 -25.77
C THR A 55 -17.13 -8.34 -25.24
N GLY A 56 -16.34 -7.97 -24.23
CA GLY A 56 -15.39 -8.86 -23.55
C GLY A 56 -15.94 -9.51 -22.28
N ASN A 57 -15.10 -10.22 -21.53
CA ASN A 57 -15.49 -10.96 -20.32
C ASN A 57 -16.30 -10.11 -19.32
N ASN A 58 -15.92 -8.86 -19.05
CA ASN A 58 -16.66 -7.95 -18.16
C ASN A 58 -18.15 -7.78 -18.55
N GLY A 59 -18.45 -7.78 -19.85
CA GLY A 59 -19.82 -7.76 -20.34
C GLY A 59 -20.53 -9.10 -20.15
N GLY A 60 -19.78 -10.21 -20.19
CA GLY A 60 -20.20 -11.54 -19.76
C GLY A 60 -20.61 -11.59 -18.29
N ASP A 61 -19.78 -11.05 -17.41
CA ASP A 61 -20.08 -10.86 -15.99
C ASP A 61 -21.37 -10.02 -15.84
N GLY A 62 -21.49 -8.92 -16.60
CA GLY A 62 -22.72 -8.11 -16.68
C GLY A 62 -23.97 -8.88 -17.14
N PHE A 63 -23.87 -9.76 -18.14
CA PHE A 63 -25.00 -10.59 -18.57
C PHE A 63 -25.42 -11.61 -17.50
N ALA A 64 -24.46 -12.15 -16.73
CA ALA A 64 -24.74 -13.00 -15.58
C ALA A 64 -25.42 -12.21 -14.44
N VAL A 65 -24.89 -11.01 -14.11
CA VAL A 65 -25.49 -10.09 -13.12
C VAL A 65 -26.92 -9.73 -13.48
N ALA A 66 -27.19 -9.37 -14.73
CA ALA A 66 -28.53 -9.04 -15.21
C ALA A 66 -29.50 -10.22 -15.02
N ARG A 67 -29.07 -11.45 -15.32
CA ARG A 67 -29.87 -12.67 -15.12
C ARG A 67 -30.15 -12.95 -13.63
N ILE A 68 -29.16 -12.75 -12.75
CA ILE A 68 -29.33 -12.95 -11.29
C ILE A 68 -30.28 -11.90 -10.70
N LEU A 69 -30.14 -10.63 -11.09
CA LEU A 69 -31.05 -9.55 -10.67
C LEU A 69 -32.50 -9.82 -11.11
N LEU A 70 -32.72 -10.22 -12.37
CA LEU A 70 -34.05 -10.62 -12.86
C LEU A 70 -34.65 -11.79 -12.09
N ALA A 71 -33.84 -12.81 -11.78
CA ALA A 71 -34.29 -13.96 -10.99
C ALA A 71 -34.68 -13.58 -9.54
N ASN A 72 -34.19 -12.44 -9.04
CA ASN A 72 -34.51 -11.90 -7.72
C ASN A 72 -35.49 -10.70 -7.76
N GLY A 73 -36.11 -10.43 -8.92
CA GLY A 73 -37.27 -9.53 -9.04
C GLY A 73 -36.99 -8.06 -9.32
N TYR A 74 -35.75 -7.70 -9.69
CA TYR A 74 -35.41 -6.35 -10.17
C TYR A 74 -35.95 -6.11 -11.59
N ASP A 75 -36.25 -4.86 -11.95
CA ASP A 75 -36.64 -4.45 -13.32
C ASP A 75 -35.39 -4.09 -14.11
N VAL A 76 -34.81 -5.07 -14.81
CA VAL A 76 -33.48 -4.96 -15.41
C VAL A 76 -33.56 -4.58 -16.88
N LYS A 77 -32.60 -3.80 -17.36
CA LYS A 77 -32.45 -3.50 -18.79
C LYS A 77 -30.99 -3.57 -19.22
N VAL A 78 -30.68 -4.52 -20.09
CA VAL A 78 -29.32 -4.69 -20.62
C VAL A 78 -29.08 -3.77 -21.81
N VAL A 79 -28.03 -2.96 -21.72
CA VAL A 79 -27.49 -2.13 -22.79
C VAL A 79 -26.21 -2.79 -23.31
N VAL A 80 -26.18 -3.12 -24.60
CA VAL A 80 -24.97 -3.66 -25.26
C VAL A 80 -24.27 -2.53 -26.00
N LEU A 81 -23.03 -2.24 -25.60
CA LEU A 81 -22.17 -1.27 -26.25
C LEU A 81 -21.23 -1.97 -27.23
N GLY A 82 -21.34 -1.63 -28.52
CA GLY A 82 -20.64 -2.31 -29.60
C GLY A 82 -21.54 -3.30 -30.36
N ASN A 83 -20.94 -4.32 -30.95
CA ASN A 83 -21.62 -5.25 -31.85
C ASN A 83 -21.82 -6.63 -31.19
N PRO A 84 -23.06 -7.14 -31.03
CA PRO A 84 -23.32 -8.43 -30.39
C PRO A 84 -22.68 -9.66 -31.07
N SER A 85 -22.23 -9.58 -32.33
CA SER A 85 -21.49 -10.68 -32.97
C SER A 85 -20.04 -10.79 -32.51
N ASP A 86 -19.52 -9.79 -31.80
CA ASP A 86 -18.12 -9.70 -31.40
C ASP A 86 -17.92 -10.25 -29.97
N ILE A 87 -19.03 -10.56 -29.29
CA ILE A 87 -19.07 -11.27 -28.00
C ILE A 87 -18.62 -12.72 -28.23
N SER A 88 -17.67 -13.21 -27.44
CA SER A 88 -17.05 -14.53 -27.63
C SER A 88 -16.61 -15.18 -26.30
N GLY A 89 -16.34 -16.48 -26.32
CA GLY A 89 -15.99 -17.25 -25.12
C GLY A 89 -17.13 -17.30 -24.09
N ASP A 90 -16.77 -17.36 -22.81
CA ASP A 90 -17.74 -17.45 -21.70
C ASP A 90 -18.77 -16.30 -21.68
N ALA A 91 -18.39 -15.11 -22.16
CA ALA A 91 -19.30 -13.98 -22.32
C ALA A 91 -20.41 -14.23 -23.36
N ALA A 92 -20.15 -15.03 -24.39
CA ALA A 92 -21.15 -15.38 -25.41
C ALA A 92 -22.16 -16.41 -24.89
N GLU A 93 -21.73 -17.33 -24.03
CA GLU A 93 -22.61 -18.29 -23.34
C GLU A 93 -23.49 -17.57 -22.31
N ASN A 94 -22.94 -16.68 -21.48
CA ASN A 94 -23.77 -15.89 -20.56
C ASN A 94 -24.71 -14.92 -21.29
N PHE A 95 -24.30 -14.33 -22.41
CA PHE A 95 -25.21 -13.62 -23.31
C PHE A 95 -26.30 -14.53 -23.88
N ALA A 96 -25.99 -15.80 -24.21
CA ALA A 96 -26.99 -16.78 -24.64
C ALA A 96 -28.01 -17.09 -23.53
N PHE A 97 -27.56 -17.33 -22.30
CA PHE A 97 -28.45 -17.54 -21.16
C PHE A 97 -29.36 -16.34 -20.90
N PHE A 98 -28.84 -15.11 -20.98
CA PHE A 98 -29.65 -13.89 -20.83
C PHE A 98 -30.77 -13.75 -21.90
N LYS A 99 -30.50 -14.14 -23.16
CA LYS A 99 -31.53 -14.09 -24.22
C LYS A 99 -32.68 -15.07 -23.99
N GLU A 100 -32.42 -16.24 -23.40
CA GLU A 100 -33.47 -17.21 -23.06
C GLU A 100 -34.31 -16.78 -21.85
N THR A 101 -33.80 -15.91 -20.96
CA THR A 101 -34.54 -15.33 -19.83
C THR A 101 -35.56 -14.23 -20.21
N ARG A 102 -35.82 -14.05 -21.52
CA ARG A 102 -36.99 -13.34 -22.13
C ARG A 102 -37.00 -11.81 -22.15
N GLU A 103 -35.84 -11.15 -22.12
CA GLU A 103 -35.81 -9.67 -22.21
C GLU A 103 -35.06 -9.11 -23.42
N PHE A 104 -35.42 -7.87 -23.77
CA PHE A 104 -34.86 -7.13 -24.90
C PHE A 104 -33.62 -6.35 -24.47
N TYR A 105 -32.43 -6.89 -24.72
CA TYR A 105 -31.22 -6.07 -24.72
C TYR A 105 -31.32 -4.97 -25.79
N THR A 106 -30.82 -3.77 -25.49
CA THR A 106 -30.77 -2.65 -26.43
C THR A 106 -29.34 -2.45 -26.90
N VAL A 107 -29.10 -2.53 -28.22
CA VAL A 107 -27.78 -2.20 -28.80
C VAL A 107 -27.71 -0.69 -29.01
N ILE A 108 -26.72 -0.02 -28.41
CA ILE A 108 -26.58 1.43 -28.50
C ILE A 108 -25.22 1.80 -29.11
N THR A 109 -25.25 2.78 -30.02
CA THR A 109 -24.10 3.19 -30.85
C THR A 109 -23.86 4.70 -30.89
N ASN A 110 -24.76 5.51 -30.32
CA ASN A 110 -24.68 6.97 -30.24
C ASN A 110 -25.29 7.50 -28.93
N ARG A 111 -25.13 8.80 -28.65
CA ARG A 111 -25.67 9.44 -27.44
C ARG A 111 -27.21 9.52 -27.43
N GLU A 112 -27.82 9.76 -28.58
CA GLU A 112 -29.29 9.82 -28.73
C GLU A 112 -29.98 8.52 -28.26
N GLY A 113 -29.35 7.36 -28.46
CA GLY A 113 -29.86 6.08 -27.97
C GLY A 113 -29.76 5.91 -26.45
N LEU A 114 -28.77 6.52 -25.80
CA LEU A 114 -28.63 6.56 -24.34
C LEU A 114 -29.67 7.49 -23.73
N GLU A 115 -29.82 8.68 -24.29
CA GLU A 115 -30.80 9.71 -23.87
C GLU A 115 -32.27 9.30 -24.16
N ALA A 116 -32.47 8.20 -24.89
CA ALA A 116 -33.78 7.57 -25.11
C ALA A 116 -34.06 6.38 -24.16
N LEU A 117 -33.14 6.05 -23.24
CA LEU A 117 -33.42 5.13 -22.14
C LEU A 117 -34.32 5.84 -21.10
N PRO A 118 -35.09 5.09 -20.28
CA PRO A 118 -35.62 5.66 -19.04
C PRO A 118 -34.45 5.99 -18.10
N GLU A 119 -34.72 6.74 -17.03
CA GLU A 119 -33.84 6.73 -15.86
C GLU A 119 -33.96 5.38 -15.13
N ALA A 120 -32.98 5.05 -14.28
CA ALA A 120 -33.02 3.89 -13.39
C ALA A 120 -32.48 4.25 -12.00
N ASP A 121 -32.80 3.40 -11.02
CA ASP A 121 -32.34 3.58 -9.64
C ASP A 121 -30.89 3.12 -9.45
N VAL A 122 -30.44 2.13 -10.25
CA VAL A 122 -29.07 1.58 -10.26
C VAL A 122 -28.53 1.45 -11.69
N TYR A 123 -27.27 1.80 -11.88
CA TYR A 123 -26.52 1.65 -13.12
C TYR A 123 -25.31 0.75 -12.90
N VAL A 124 -25.20 -0.33 -13.67
CA VAL A 124 -24.09 -1.30 -13.56
C VAL A 124 -23.15 -1.15 -14.76
N ASP A 125 -21.92 -0.74 -14.49
CA ASP A 125 -20.84 -0.65 -15.47
C ASP A 125 -20.16 -2.01 -15.64
N ALA A 126 -20.45 -2.65 -16.78
CA ALA A 126 -19.90 -3.93 -17.21
C ALA A 126 -19.12 -3.78 -18.55
N VAL A 127 -18.56 -2.59 -18.83
CA VAL A 127 -18.03 -2.27 -20.16
C VAL A 127 -16.60 -2.79 -20.38
N PHE A 128 -15.66 -2.46 -19.49
CA PHE A 128 -14.25 -2.86 -19.56
C PHE A 128 -13.58 -3.00 -18.19
N GLY A 129 -13.32 -4.24 -17.78
CA GLY A 129 -12.46 -4.55 -16.64
C GLY A 129 -10.96 -4.44 -16.95
N THR A 130 -10.12 -5.17 -16.20
CA THR A 130 -8.64 -5.28 -16.30
C THR A 130 -8.01 -5.46 -17.69
N GLY A 131 -8.82 -5.74 -18.73
CA GLY A 131 -8.39 -5.83 -20.13
C GLY A 131 -8.09 -4.51 -20.83
N LEU A 132 -8.50 -3.36 -20.27
CA LEU A 132 -8.33 -2.06 -20.94
C LEU A 132 -6.86 -1.59 -20.94
N SER A 133 -6.35 -1.27 -22.14
CA SER A 133 -4.98 -0.78 -22.36
C SER A 133 -4.90 0.42 -23.32
N ARG A 134 -6.07 0.99 -23.67
CA ARG A 134 -6.22 2.12 -24.61
C ARG A 134 -7.27 3.10 -24.08
N PRO A 135 -7.25 4.36 -24.50
CA PRO A 135 -8.31 5.31 -24.17
C PRO A 135 -9.71 4.80 -24.55
N LEU A 136 -10.69 5.11 -23.70
CA LEU A 136 -12.10 5.06 -24.08
C LEU A 136 -12.37 6.13 -25.14
N ASP A 137 -13.07 5.71 -26.20
CA ASP A 137 -13.41 6.53 -27.35
C ASP A 137 -14.70 6.03 -27.99
N GLY A 138 -15.32 6.85 -28.85
CA GLY A 138 -16.61 6.57 -29.46
C GLY A 138 -17.70 6.31 -28.42
N ILE A 139 -18.56 5.32 -28.68
CA ILE A 139 -19.71 5.03 -27.81
C ILE A 139 -19.32 4.66 -26.37
N TYR A 140 -18.17 4.01 -26.15
CA TYR A 140 -17.72 3.63 -24.81
C TYR A 140 -17.39 4.85 -23.94
N ARG A 141 -16.77 5.88 -24.55
CA ARG A 141 -16.56 7.17 -23.90
C ARG A 141 -17.89 7.86 -23.59
N ILE A 142 -18.80 7.90 -24.57
CA ILE A 142 -20.11 8.56 -24.41
C ILE A 142 -20.94 7.88 -23.31
N ALA A 143 -20.86 6.54 -23.18
CA ALA A 143 -21.52 5.82 -22.11
C ALA A 143 -20.93 6.13 -20.72
N ALA A 144 -19.60 6.20 -20.59
CA ALA A 144 -18.97 6.61 -19.33
C ALA A 144 -19.31 8.07 -18.96
N GLU A 145 -19.41 8.98 -19.94
CA GLU A 145 -19.92 10.34 -19.73
C GLU A 145 -21.39 10.33 -19.25
N PHE A 146 -22.25 9.54 -19.91
CA PHE A 146 -23.68 9.41 -19.55
C PHE A 146 -23.90 8.83 -18.14
N LEU A 147 -23.09 7.83 -17.74
CA LEU A 147 -23.10 7.26 -16.38
C LEU A 147 -22.71 8.30 -15.34
N ASN A 148 -21.65 9.07 -15.60
CA ASN A 148 -21.20 10.18 -14.74
C ASN A 148 -22.17 11.39 -14.71
N GLU A 149 -23.21 11.39 -15.55
CA GLU A 149 -24.30 12.37 -15.59
C GLU A 149 -25.55 11.93 -14.80
N ARG A 150 -25.55 10.73 -14.17
CA ARG A 150 -26.67 10.22 -13.37
C ARG A 150 -26.62 10.73 -11.93
N ASP A 151 -27.79 10.78 -11.30
CA ASP A 151 -28.00 11.07 -9.86
C ASP A 151 -28.64 9.82 -9.22
N ALA A 152 -27.92 8.70 -9.33
CA ALA A 152 -28.37 7.32 -9.03
C ALA A 152 -27.14 6.43 -8.77
N LEU A 153 -27.34 5.27 -8.13
CA LEU A 153 -26.22 4.40 -7.69
C LEU A 153 -25.47 3.80 -8.89
N VAL A 154 -24.16 4.05 -9.00
CA VAL A 154 -23.29 3.50 -10.05
C VAL A 154 -22.38 2.41 -9.47
N VAL A 155 -22.51 1.18 -9.99
CA VAL A 155 -21.72 0.00 -9.56
C VAL A 155 -20.84 -0.50 -10.70
N SER A 156 -19.52 -0.50 -10.53
CA SER A 156 -18.57 -1.01 -11.53
C SER A 156 -18.11 -2.44 -11.26
N ILE A 157 -18.05 -3.25 -12.33
CA ILE A 157 -17.61 -4.65 -12.32
C ILE A 157 -16.10 -4.75 -12.63
N ASP A 158 -15.35 -5.50 -11.82
CA ASP A 158 -13.89 -5.70 -11.83
C ASP A 158 -13.08 -4.42 -11.52
N ILE A 159 -13.31 -3.35 -12.27
CA ILE A 159 -12.69 -2.02 -12.15
C ILE A 159 -13.53 -1.00 -12.95
N PRO A 160 -13.66 0.29 -12.55
CA PRO A 160 -14.41 1.26 -13.32
C PRO A 160 -13.89 1.44 -14.75
N SER A 161 -14.78 1.31 -15.72
CA SER A 161 -14.46 1.34 -17.13
C SER A 161 -13.77 2.65 -17.50
N GLY A 162 -12.50 2.53 -17.90
CA GLY A 162 -11.63 3.67 -18.20
C GLY A 162 -10.46 3.84 -17.24
N ILE A 163 -10.42 3.17 -16.10
CA ILE A 163 -9.27 3.19 -15.20
C ILE A 163 -8.23 2.14 -15.60
N SER A 164 -6.96 2.55 -15.60
CA SER A 164 -5.80 1.66 -15.71
C SER A 164 -5.67 0.81 -14.44
N ALA A 165 -5.99 -0.48 -14.52
CA ALA A 165 -5.80 -1.43 -13.42
C ALA A 165 -4.33 -1.55 -12.94
N GLN A 166 -3.36 -1.12 -13.75
CA GLN A 166 -1.95 -1.08 -13.39
C GLN A 166 -1.56 0.19 -12.61
N THR A 167 -2.10 1.36 -12.98
CA THR A 167 -1.55 2.66 -12.56
C THR A 167 -2.56 3.64 -11.98
N GLY A 168 -3.86 3.32 -11.99
CA GLY A 168 -4.94 4.22 -11.55
C GLY A 168 -5.23 5.38 -12.51
N ALA A 169 -4.48 5.51 -13.61
CA ALA A 169 -4.68 6.59 -14.58
C ALA A 169 -6.01 6.45 -15.36
N VAL A 170 -6.69 7.58 -15.59
CA VAL A 170 -7.85 7.67 -16.50
C VAL A 170 -7.40 7.57 -17.95
N LEU A 171 -7.89 6.54 -18.65
CA LEU A 171 -7.63 6.29 -20.07
C LEU A 171 -8.68 7.04 -20.92
N GLY A 172 -8.49 8.35 -21.05
CA GLY A 172 -9.32 9.25 -21.87
C GLY A 172 -10.56 9.78 -21.15
N THR A 173 -11.44 8.89 -20.70
CA THR A 173 -12.48 9.14 -19.69
C THR A 173 -12.65 7.88 -18.84
N ALA A 174 -13.31 7.97 -17.70
CA ALA A 174 -13.66 6.81 -16.88
C ALA A 174 -14.97 6.99 -16.13
N VAL A 175 -15.68 5.89 -15.91
CA VAL A 175 -16.83 5.81 -15.01
C VAL A 175 -16.40 6.19 -13.59
N ARG A 176 -17.25 6.92 -12.87
CA ARG A 176 -17.19 7.15 -11.43
C ARG A 176 -18.22 6.24 -10.78
N ALA A 177 -17.78 5.25 -10.05
CA ALA A 177 -18.65 4.34 -9.31
C ALA A 177 -18.76 4.79 -7.85
N ASP A 178 -19.93 4.59 -7.26
CA ASP A 178 -20.13 4.62 -5.82
C ASP A 178 -19.60 3.34 -5.17
N ILE A 179 -19.68 2.21 -5.89
CA ILE A 179 -19.16 0.89 -5.47
C ILE A 179 -18.44 0.20 -6.63
N THR A 180 -17.23 -0.29 -6.41
CA THR A 180 -16.54 -1.23 -7.31
C THR A 180 -16.51 -2.63 -6.69
N VAL A 181 -17.05 -3.61 -7.40
CA VAL A 181 -16.99 -5.03 -6.99
C VAL A 181 -15.92 -5.73 -7.83
N THR A 182 -14.81 -6.10 -7.18
CA THR A 182 -13.63 -6.70 -7.84
C THR A 182 -13.40 -8.14 -7.41
N PHE A 183 -12.84 -8.94 -8.34
CA PHE A 183 -12.76 -10.39 -8.17
C PHE A 183 -11.39 -10.91 -7.77
N GLN A 184 -11.41 -11.87 -6.83
CA GLN A 184 -10.33 -12.64 -6.21
C GLN A 184 -9.27 -11.81 -5.46
N TYR A 185 -8.59 -10.91 -6.18
CA TYR A 185 -7.66 -9.92 -5.66
C TYR A 185 -7.97 -8.54 -6.25
N PRO A 186 -7.85 -7.46 -5.46
CA PRO A 186 -8.01 -6.10 -5.98
C PRO A 186 -6.77 -5.67 -6.78
N LYS A 187 -6.95 -4.61 -7.58
CA LYS A 187 -5.97 -4.19 -8.59
C LYS A 187 -5.25 -2.93 -8.13
N ILE A 188 -4.00 -2.73 -8.55
CA ILE A 188 -3.18 -1.58 -8.15
C ILE A 188 -3.90 -0.25 -8.46
N GLY A 189 -4.62 -0.19 -9.59
CA GLY A 189 -5.40 0.98 -10.00
C GLY A 189 -6.52 1.41 -9.04
N HIS A 190 -6.99 0.57 -8.12
CA HIS A 190 -8.02 0.95 -7.14
C HIS A 190 -7.44 1.75 -5.97
N PHE A 191 -6.13 1.68 -5.76
CA PHE A 191 -5.45 2.32 -4.63
C PHE A 191 -4.59 3.52 -5.04
N LEU A 192 -4.40 3.74 -6.33
CA LEU A 192 -3.72 4.91 -6.89
C LEU A 192 -4.75 5.92 -7.43
N TYR A 193 -4.57 7.20 -7.13
CA TYR A 193 -5.38 8.28 -7.72
C TYR A 193 -4.98 8.54 -9.18
N PRO A 194 -5.93 8.89 -10.07
CA PRO A 194 -7.36 9.12 -9.82
C PRO A 194 -8.23 7.87 -9.67
N GLY A 195 -7.73 6.67 -9.99
CA GLY A 195 -8.49 5.41 -9.92
C GLY A 195 -9.19 5.17 -8.58
N ARG A 196 -8.54 5.45 -7.45
CA ARG A 196 -9.14 5.40 -6.10
C ARG A 196 -10.35 6.34 -5.93
N GLU A 197 -10.37 7.51 -6.56
CA GLU A 197 -11.54 8.41 -6.56
C GLU A 197 -12.68 7.86 -7.43
N HIS A 198 -12.34 7.16 -8.52
CA HIS A 198 -13.29 6.60 -9.46
C HIS A 198 -13.89 5.25 -9.02
N SER A 199 -13.22 4.54 -8.09
CA SER A 199 -13.66 3.22 -7.59
C SER A 199 -14.75 3.27 -6.52
N GLY A 200 -14.95 4.39 -5.82
CA GLY A 200 -15.90 4.46 -4.70
C GLY A 200 -15.51 3.50 -3.57
N GLU A 201 -16.50 2.86 -2.94
CA GLU A 201 -16.26 1.75 -2.02
C GLU A 201 -15.76 0.51 -2.79
N LEU A 202 -14.66 -0.09 -2.34
CA LEU A 202 -14.08 -1.27 -2.99
C LEU A 202 -14.43 -2.57 -2.24
N GLN A 203 -15.30 -3.39 -2.83
CA GLN A 203 -15.64 -4.71 -2.32
C GLN A 203 -14.87 -5.81 -3.08
N VAL A 204 -14.23 -6.74 -2.35
CA VAL A 204 -13.40 -7.81 -2.93
C VAL A 204 -14.09 -9.18 -2.75
N VAL A 205 -14.61 -9.73 -3.85
CA VAL A 205 -15.33 -11.00 -3.88
C VAL A 205 -14.39 -12.15 -4.24
N LYS A 206 -14.37 -13.21 -3.42
CA LYS A 206 -13.65 -14.46 -3.76
C LYS A 206 -14.49 -15.26 -4.76
N ILE A 207 -13.88 -15.67 -5.87
CA ILE A 207 -14.60 -16.28 -7.01
C ILE A 207 -14.18 -17.71 -7.32
N GLY A 208 -13.07 -18.21 -6.78
CA GLY A 208 -12.66 -19.59 -7.02
C GLY A 208 -11.59 -20.19 -6.10
N ILE A 209 -10.78 -19.39 -5.41
CA ILE A 209 -9.72 -19.91 -4.53
C ILE A 209 -9.64 -19.15 -3.19
N ASP A 210 -9.22 -19.86 -2.15
CA ASP A 210 -8.87 -19.28 -0.85
C ASP A 210 -7.50 -18.59 -0.90
N ASP A 211 -7.27 -17.61 -0.03
CA ASP A 211 -6.04 -16.82 0.02
C ASP A 211 -4.78 -17.62 0.41
N GLY A 212 -4.95 -18.85 0.90
CA GLY A 212 -3.85 -19.80 1.17
C GLY A 212 -3.31 -20.53 -0.07
N CYS A 213 -3.73 -20.18 -1.28
CA CYS A 213 -3.17 -20.77 -2.50
C CYS A 213 -1.82 -20.13 -2.86
N ASP A 214 -0.74 -20.93 -2.83
CA ASP A 214 0.60 -20.55 -3.29
C ASP A 214 0.63 -20.19 -4.79
N ILE A 215 0.31 -18.93 -5.11
CA ILE A 215 0.52 -18.35 -6.44
C ILE A 215 1.96 -17.81 -6.47
N PRO A 216 2.87 -18.37 -7.32
CA PRO A 216 4.27 -17.95 -7.35
C PRO A 216 4.45 -16.59 -8.06
N LEU A 217 4.12 -15.51 -7.35
CA LEU A 217 4.31 -14.13 -7.79
C LEU A 217 5.78 -13.74 -7.59
N GLN A 218 6.47 -13.32 -8.66
CA GLN A 218 7.89 -12.96 -8.61
C GLN A 218 8.18 -11.65 -7.83
N ALA A 219 7.16 -10.84 -7.61
CA ALA A 219 7.19 -9.64 -6.78
C ALA A 219 5.79 -9.46 -6.17
N ALA A 220 5.73 -9.14 -4.88
CA ALA A 220 4.48 -8.81 -4.20
C ALA A 220 4.24 -7.29 -4.26
N VAL A 221 3.06 -6.90 -4.72
CA VAL A 221 2.49 -5.58 -4.43
C VAL A 221 1.38 -5.81 -3.41
N CYS A 222 1.37 -5.05 -2.31
CA CYS A 222 0.39 -5.20 -1.23
C CYS A 222 -0.14 -3.83 -0.79
N VAL A 223 -1.22 -3.80 -0.02
CA VAL A 223 -1.79 -2.59 0.57
C VAL A 223 -2.10 -2.75 2.07
N TYR A 224 -1.98 -1.63 2.78
CA TYR A 224 -2.54 -1.39 4.11
C TYR A 224 -3.48 -0.18 4.07
N GLU A 225 -4.62 -0.34 4.74
CA GLU A 225 -5.71 0.65 4.87
C GLU A 225 -5.96 0.94 6.37
N SER A 226 -6.72 2.00 6.68
CA SER A 226 -6.79 2.57 8.04
C SER A 226 -7.41 1.64 9.11
N ASP A 227 -8.08 0.57 8.69
CA ASP A 227 -8.72 -0.45 9.54
C ASP A 227 -7.94 -1.77 9.63
N ASP A 228 -6.85 -1.92 8.86
CA ASP A 228 -6.19 -3.20 8.56
C ASP A 228 -5.66 -3.91 9.83
N PRO A 229 -6.14 -5.14 10.14
CA PRO A 229 -5.85 -5.82 11.40
C PRO A 229 -4.43 -6.40 11.49
N ASP A 230 -3.69 -6.53 10.38
CA ASP A 230 -2.36 -7.16 10.37
C ASP A 230 -1.25 -6.19 10.79
N MET A 231 -1.52 -4.87 10.80
CA MET A 231 -0.58 -3.83 11.25
C MET A 231 -0.49 -3.77 12.79
N CYS A 232 0.10 -4.81 13.37
CA CYS A 232 0.26 -4.95 14.82
C CYS A 232 1.70 -4.69 15.32
N LEU A 233 1.81 -4.40 16.62
CA LEU A 233 3.08 -4.27 17.34
C LEU A 233 3.11 -5.23 18.53
N GLY A 234 4.22 -5.94 18.71
CA GLY A 234 4.43 -6.81 19.87
C GLY A 234 4.58 -6.01 21.16
N GLN A 235 3.97 -6.48 22.24
CA GLN A 235 4.11 -5.90 23.58
C GLN A 235 5.57 -5.69 24.02
N ARG A 236 5.78 -4.62 24.78
CA ARG A 236 7.08 -4.27 25.38
C ARG A 236 7.40 -5.17 26.59
N PRO A 237 8.54 -5.88 26.62
CA PRO A 237 8.90 -6.72 27.77
C PRO A 237 9.03 -5.91 29.07
N LEU A 238 8.51 -6.47 30.17
CA LEU A 238 8.56 -5.85 31.50
C LEU A 238 10.00 -5.73 32.03
N ASP A 239 10.86 -6.72 31.78
CA ASP A 239 12.29 -6.65 32.04
C ASP A 239 13.00 -5.98 30.85
N SER A 240 12.88 -4.66 30.79
CA SER A 240 13.48 -3.81 29.74
C SER A 240 14.00 -2.49 30.30
N ASN A 241 14.79 -1.78 29.49
CA ASN A 241 15.28 -0.46 29.85
C ASN A 241 15.51 0.39 28.58
N LYS A 242 15.89 1.67 28.77
CA LYS A 242 16.19 2.60 27.66
C LYS A 242 17.26 2.12 26.66
N GLY A 243 18.07 1.12 27.00
CA GLY A 243 18.98 0.45 26.05
C GLY A 243 18.30 -0.59 25.16
N SER A 244 17.24 -1.24 25.63
CA SER A 244 16.46 -2.26 24.90
C SER A 244 15.75 -1.68 23.68
N TYR A 245 15.34 -0.42 23.74
CA TYR A 245 14.69 0.32 22.64
C TYR A 245 15.67 1.17 21.83
N GLY A 246 16.97 0.86 21.94
CA GLY A 246 18.06 1.46 21.20
C GLY A 246 18.20 2.98 21.32
N ARG A 247 18.89 3.57 20.35
CA ARG A 247 19.48 4.91 20.45
C ARG A 247 19.55 5.56 19.06
N LEU A 248 18.65 6.51 18.80
CA LEU A 248 18.67 7.30 17.56
C LEU A 248 19.71 8.42 17.62
N LEU A 249 20.44 8.64 16.53
CA LEU A 249 21.12 9.90 16.24
C LEU A 249 20.35 10.64 15.13
N MET A 250 19.81 11.81 15.45
CA MET A 250 19.11 12.68 14.51
C MET A 250 20.04 13.85 14.13
N ILE A 251 20.25 14.08 12.84
CA ILE A 251 20.97 15.23 12.28
C ILE A 251 19.95 16.09 11.53
N ALA A 252 19.46 17.15 12.19
CA ALA A 252 18.35 17.96 11.70
C ALA A 252 18.43 19.40 12.21
N GLY A 253 17.91 20.33 11.41
CA GLY A 253 17.78 21.74 11.75
C GLY A 253 19.02 22.61 11.45
N SER A 254 18.73 23.76 10.88
CA SER A 254 19.63 24.89 10.61
C SER A 254 18.96 26.19 11.08
N TYR A 255 19.65 27.33 10.98
CA TYR A 255 19.10 28.64 11.34
C TYR A 255 17.78 28.92 10.61
N GLY A 256 16.74 29.26 11.37
CA GLY A 256 15.37 29.43 10.85
C GLY A 256 14.58 28.15 10.61
N MET A 257 15.20 26.96 10.65
CA MET A 257 14.55 25.65 10.42
C MET A 257 14.53 24.72 11.63
N ALA A 258 14.82 25.24 12.84
CA ALA A 258 14.81 24.47 14.09
C ALA A 258 13.52 23.67 14.35
N GLY A 259 12.36 24.13 13.84
CA GLY A 259 11.08 23.43 13.95
C GLY A 259 11.09 22.00 13.38
N ALA A 260 11.85 21.75 12.31
CA ALA A 260 11.97 20.42 11.71
C ALA A 260 12.65 19.42 12.66
N ALA A 261 13.73 19.86 13.33
CA ALA A 261 14.42 19.08 14.35
C ALA A 261 13.52 18.81 15.57
N VAL A 262 12.72 19.79 15.99
CA VAL A 262 11.78 19.64 17.12
C VAL A 262 10.67 18.64 16.81
N LEU A 263 10.10 18.68 15.60
CA LEU A 263 9.09 17.71 15.15
C LEU A 263 9.66 16.29 15.07
N CYS A 264 10.80 16.13 14.40
CA CYS A 264 11.46 14.84 14.23
C CYS A 264 11.89 14.22 15.58
N ALA A 265 12.48 14.99 16.49
CA ALA A 265 12.89 14.50 17.81
C ALA A 265 11.71 14.07 18.70
N ARG A 266 10.61 14.84 18.70
CA ARG A 266 9.38 14.49 19.45
C ARG A 266 8.67 13.28 18.85
N ALA A 267 8.64 13.17 17.52
CA ALA A 267 8.09 12.03 16.80
C ALA A 267 8.88 10.75 17.10
N ALA A 268 10.21 10.78 17.04
CA ALA A 268 11.07 9.64 17.37
C ALA A 268 10.92 9.18 18.84
N SER A 269 10.79 10.14 19.76
CA SER A 269 10.58 9.84 21.18
C SER A 269 9.22 9.17 21.42
N ARG A 270 8.15 9.65 20.76
CA ARG A 270 6.81 9.03 20.84
C ARG A 270 6.69 7.70 20.08
N ALA A 271 7.43 7.53 18.98
CA ALA A 271 7.56 6.26 18.27
C ALA A 271 8.32 5.20 19.08
N GLY A 272 8.86 5.56 20.25
CA GLY A 272 9.35 4.63 21.25
C GLY A 272 10.87 4.48 21.31
N ALA A 273 11.65 5.33 20.64
CA ALA A 273 13.11 5.32 20.73
C ALA A 273 13.60 5.38 22.18
N GLY A 274 14.46 4.45 22.61
CA GLY A 274 14.93 4.36 23.98
C GLY A 274 15.78 5.55 24.45
N LEU A 275 16.55 6.11 23.52
CA LEU A 275 17.21 7.41 23.64
C LEU A 275 17.17 8.12 22.28
N VAL A 276 16.84 9.41 22.28
CA VAL A 276 17.05 10.30 21.14
C VAL A 276 18.26 11.19 21.43
N THR A 277 19.17 11.27 20.47
CA THR A 277 20.26 12.24 20.44
C THR A 277 20.08 13.15 19.23
N ALA A 278 19.84 14.43 19.47
CA ALA A 278 19.77 15.45 18.43
C ALA A 278 21.15 16.08 18.22
N ALA A 279 21.59 16.21 16.97
CA ALA A 279 22.81 16.89 16.58
C ALA A 279 22.47 17.97 15.54
N ALA A 280 22.82 19.22 15.82
CA ALA A 280 22.37 20.37 15.04
C ALA A 280 23.36 21.56 15.14
N CYS A 281 23.14 22.59 14.32
CA CYS A 281 23.83 23.87 14.40
C CYS A 281 23.59 24.54 15.77
N GLY A 282 24.50 25.41 16.23
CA GLY A 282 24.48 25.95 17.61
C GLY A 282 23.15 26.62 18.00
N ASP A 283 22.65 27.51 17.14
CA ASP A 283 21.36 28.21 17.34
C ASP A 283 20.14 27.28 17.47
N VAL A 284 20.23 26.03 16.99
CA VAL A 284 19.15 25.04 17.02
C VAL A 284 19.19 24.21 18.31
N VAL A 285 20.37 24.00 18.88
CA VAL A 285 20.56 23.22 20.13
C VAL A 285 19.79 23.85 21.29
N ASP A 286 19.82 25.17 21.44
CA ASP A 286 19.07 25.87 22.49
C ASP A 286 17.55 25.70 22.33
N VAL A 287 17.03 25.77 21.09
CA VAL A 287 15.61 25.56 20.81
C VAL A 287 15.19 24.12 21.15
N LEU A 288 16.01 23.13 20.79
CA LEU A 288 15.77 21.73 21.11
C LEU A 288 15.76 21.50 22.64
N GLN A 289 16.74 22.02 23.39
CA GLN A 289 16.78 21.84 24.85
C GLN A 289 15.56 22.45 25.56
N HIS A 290 14.99 23.55 25.05
CA HIS A 290 13.77 24.14 25.61
C HIS A 290 12.47 23.43 25.21
N THR A 291 12.44 22.69 24.09
CA THR A 291 11.20 22.13 23.52
C THR A 291 11.13 20.60 23.52
N VAL A 292 12.25 19.91 23.64
CA VAL A 292 12.39 18.45 23.69
C VAL A 292 13.41 18.07 24.78
N PRO A 293 13.18 18.43 26.06
CA PRO A 293 14.15 18.23 27.15
C PRO A 293 14.49 16.75 27.42
N GLU A 294 13.71 15.81 26.90
CA GLU A 294 14.00 14.37 26.89
C GLU A 294 15.12 13.96 25.91
N ALA A 295 15.42 14.79 24.91
CA ALA A 295 16.44 14.52 23.90
C ALA A 295 17.82 15.07 24.31
N THR A 296 18.85 14.23 24.16
CA THR A 296 20.24 14.66 24.39
C THR A 296 20.75 15.46 23.20
N CYS A 297 21.09 16.72 23.39
CA CYS A 297 21.48 17.62 22.30
C CYS A 297 23.01 17.77 22.18
N PHE A 298 23.52 17.81 20.96
CA PHE A 298 24.93 18.06 20.63
C PHE A 298 25.04 19.14 19.54
N GLU A 299 25.97 20.06 19.76
CA GLU A 299 26.37 21.07 18.78
C GLU A 299 27.26 20.44 17.71
N LEU A 300 26.97 20.73 16.45
CA LEU A 300 27.78 20.42 15.28
C LEU A 300 28.46 21.69 14.78
N ALA A 301 29.61 21.56 14.11
CA ALA A 301 30.25 22.68 13.44
C ALA A 301 29.33 23.28 12.37
N ASP A 302 29.12 24.60 12.41
CA ASP A 302 28.31 25.34 11.44
C ASP A 302 29.01 26.64 11.02
N GLU A 303 28.68 27.12 9.82
CA GLU A 303 29.01 28.46 9.35
C GLU A 303 27.71 29.23 9.08
N ASN A 304 27.46 30.28 9.87
CA ASN A 304 26.24 31.09 9.80
C ASN A 304 24.94 30.29 10.01
N GLY A 305 24.99 29.24 10.84
CA GLY A 305 23.83 28.42 11.19
C GLY A 305 23.47 27.35 10.16
N VAL A 306 24.38 27.00 9.25
CA VAL A 306 24.29 25.86 8.31
C VAL A 306 25.53 25.00 8.49
N LEU A 307 25.39 23.67 8.46
CA LEU A 307 26.48 22.72 8.77
C LEU A 307 27.76 22.99 7.96
N ALA A 308 28.90 22.98 8.65
CA ALA A 308 30.24 23.03 8.08
C ALA A 308 30.76 21.61 7.77
N LYS A 309 31.79 21.49 6.93
CA LYS A 309 32.33 20.19 6.47
C LYS A 309 32.86 19.34 7.64
N GLU A 310 33.42 20.00 8.65
CA GLU A 310 33.91 19.43 9.91
C GLU A 310 32.82 18.69 10.71
N ALA A 311 31.54 19.01 10.49
CA ALA A 311 30.44 18.30 11.13
C ALA A 311 30.38 16.81 10.74
N ALA A 312 30.92 16.41 9.59
CA ALA A 312 30.94 15.02 9.14
C ALA A 312 31.69 14.11 10.13
N ASP A 313 32.91 14.49 10.52
CA ASP A 313 33.70 13.74 11.51
C ASP A 313 33.04 13.74 12.90
N MET A 314 32.36 14.83 13.25
CA MET A 314 31.59 14.94 14.50
C MET A 314 30.41 13.97 14.50
N VAL A 315 29.62 13.91 13.42
CA VAL A 315 28.47 13.01 13.28
C VAL A 315 28.93 11.55 13.26
N LEU A 316 29.96 11.21 12.48
CA LEU A 316 30.51 9.85 12.42
C LEU A 316 31.02 9.39 13.79
N LYS A 317 31.67 10.28 14.55
CA LYS A 317 32.06 10.01 15.94
C LYS A 317 30.85 9.88 16.89
N LEU A 318 29.82 10.71 16.73
CA LEU A 318 28.58 10.64 17.52
C LEU A 318 27.73 9.40 17.20
N SER A 319 27.89 8.79 16.02
CA SER A 319 27.22 7.54 15.64
C SER A 319 27.72 6.32 16.44
N GLN A 320 28.91 6.41 17.06
CA GLN A 320 29.49 5.31 17.82
C GLN A 320 28.63 4.97 19.05
N GLY A 321 28.13 3.73 19.09
CA GLY A 321 27.24 3.26 20.15
C GLY A 321 25.79 3.76 20.04
N LYS A 322 25.37 4.20 18.86
CA LYS A 322 23.96 4.39 18.46
C LYS A 322 23.44 3.11 17.78
N THR A 323 22.15 3.05 17.45
CA THR A 323 21.55 1.92 16.69
C THR A 323 20.98 2.33 15.34
N ALA A 324 20.56 3.59 15.16
CA ALA A 324 20.07 4.10 13.89
C ALA A 324 20.40 5.60 13.71
N VAL A 325 20.27 6.08 12.47
CA VAL A 325 20.45 7.49 12.10
C VAL A 325 19.20 8.05 11.39
N ALA A 326 18.84 9.29 11.69
CA ALA A 326 17.88 10.08 10.90
C ALA A 326 18.58 11.37 10.45
N VAL A 327 18.51 11.73 9.17
CA VAL A 327 19.24 12.89 8.62
C VAL A 327 18.42 13.64 7.58
N GLY A 328 18.51 14.97 7.57
CA GLY A 328 18.00 15.80 6.47
C GLY A 328 16.86 16.79 6.77
N PRO A 329 15.95 16.58 7.76
CA PRO A 329 14.94 17.57 8.13
C PRO A 329 15.52 18.97 8.43
N GLY A 330 15.28 19.93 7.54
CA GLY A 330 15.65 21.33 7.70
C GLY A 330 17.16 21.64 7.79
N LEU A 331 18.04 20.87 7.13
CA LEU A 331 19.49 21.11 7.16
C LEU A 331 19.96 22.33 6.34
N GLY A 332 19.13 22.87 5.44
CA GLY A 332 19.57 23.86 4.47
C GLY A 332 20.29 23.22 3.28
N ARG A 333 21.03 24.01 2.49
CA ARG A 333 21.60 23.57 1.20
C ARG A 333 23.00 24.12 0.98
N GLY A 334 23.83 23.38 0.25
CA GLY A 334 25.19 23.77 -0.13
C GLY A 334 26.22 22.66 0.11
N GLU A 335 27.41 22.84 -0.48
CA GLU A 335 28.48 21.82 -0.55
C GLU A 335 28.87 21.17 0.78
N ALA A 336 28.72 21.88 1.90
CA ALA A 336 29.02 21.34 3.22
C ALA A 336 27.93 20.39 3.74
N VAL A 337 26.65 20.66 3.45
CA VAL A 337 25.55 19.73 3.73
C VAL A 337 25.64 18.50 2.82
N GLU A 338 25.97 18.72 1.54
CA GLU A 338 26.19 17.67 0.54
C GLU A 338 27.34 16.73 0.94
N GLU A 339 28.47 17.26 1.40
CA GLU A 339 29.60 16.47 1.91
C GLU A 339 29.24 15.71 3.19
N VAL A 340 28.59 16.36 4.17
CA VAL A 340 28.19 15.72 5.44
C VAL A 340 27.22 14.55 5.19
N VAL A 341 26.19 14.74 4.36
CA VAL A 341 25.22 13.69 4.01
C VAL A 341 25.89 12.54 3.25
N SER A 342 26.75 12.85 2.27
CA SER A 342 27.49 11.85 1.50
C SER A 342 28.38 10.99 2.39
N ARG A 343 29.13 11.60 3.32
CA ARG A 343 29.97 10.89 4.29
C ARG A 343 29.14 10.04 5.28
N ILE A 344 27.98 10.52 5.73
CA ILE A 344 27.06 9.70 6.55
C ILE A 344 26.59 8.44 5.79
N ILE A 345 26.40 8.52 4.47
CA ILE A 345 25.98 7.38 3.64
C ILE A 345 27.13 6.38 3.45
N ALA A 346 28.32 6.85 3.04
CA ALA A 346 29.47 6.00 2.70
C ALA A 346 30.31 5.51 3.90
N GLU A 347 30.26 6.18 5.05
CA GLU A 347 31.11 5.85 6.22
C GLU A 347 30.37 5.25 7.41
N CYS A 348 29.07 5.51 7.60
CA CYS A 348 28.32 4.98 8.76
C CYS A 348 27.64 3.64 8.45
N ASP A 349 27.95 2.58 9.20
CA ASP A 349 27.35 1.24 9.04
C ASP A 349 25.92 1.09 9.60
N LEU A 350 25.37 2.11 10.27
CA LEU A 350 24.04 2.04 10.89
C LEU A 350 22.91 2.17 9.85
N PRO A 351 21.75 1.52 10.07
CA PRO A 351 20.55 1.78 9.28
C PRO A 351 20.12 3.25 9.43
N LYS A 352 19.80 3.89 8.31
CA LYS A 352 19.57 5.34 8.25
C LYS A 352 18.35 5.74 7.42
N VAL A 353 17.59 6.72 7.91
CA VAL A 353 16.51 7.38 7.16
C VAL A 353 16.93 8.78 6.73
N ILE A 354 16.64 9.13 5.47
CA ILE A 354 17.04 10.37 4.83
C ILE A 354 15.80 11.07 4.26
N ASP A 355 15.54 12.32 4.67
CA ASP A 355 14.44 13.15 4.15
C ASP A 355 14.89 14.56 3.72
N ALA A 356 13.99 15.30 3.07
CA ALA A 356 14.05 16.75 2.85
C ALA A 356 15.40 17.23 2.31
N ASP A 357 16.19 17.97 3.10
CA ASP A 357 17.47 18.50 2.63
C ASP A 357 18.58 17.43 2.53
N GLY A 358 18.46 16.30 3.23
CA GLY A 358 19.29 15.13 2.99
C GLY A 358 19.03 14.49 1.63
N LEU A 359 17.80 14.58 1.12
CA LEU A 359 17.46 14.16 -0.25
C LEU A 359 17.85 15.22 -1.28
N ASN A 360 17.77 16.51 -0.93
CA ASN A 360 18.30 17.59 -1.78
C ASN A 360 19.82 17.49 -1.96
N ALA A 361 20.54 17.07 -0.91
CA ALA A 361 21.98 16.82 -0.92
C ALA A 361 22.41 15.59 -1.76
N LEU A 362 21.49 14.65 -2.01
CA LEU A 362 21.71 13.49 -2.88
C LEU A 362 21.38 13.76 -4.36
N ALA A 363 20.67 14.83 -4.66
CA ALA A 363 20.25 15.14 -6.04
C ALA A 363 21.46 15.57 -6.88
N GLY A 364 21.89 14.70 -7.80
CA GLY A 364 23.12 14.85 -8.59
C GLY A 364 24.30 14.00 -8.10
N HIS A 365 24.17 13.33 -6.95
CA HIS A 365 25.24 12.56 -6.30
C HIS A 365 24.84 11.11 -5.95
N LEU A 366 24.00 10.48 -6.78
CA LEU A 366 23.47 9.14 -6.51
C LEU A 366 24.54 8.04 -6.51
N GLU A 367 25.74 8.28 -7.04
CA GLU A 367 26.90 7.38 -6.94
C GLU A 367 27.24 7.01 -5.49
N VAL A 368 26.97 7.87 -4.51
CA VAL A 368 27.21 7.55 -3.09
C VAL A 368 26.29 6.44 -2.56
N LEU A 369 25.18 6.13 -3.25
CA LEU A 369 24.32 4.99 -2.92
C LEU A 369 24.90 3.65 -3.41
N GLU A 370 25.85 3.66 -4.35
CA GLU A 370 26.62 2.47 -4.75
C GLU A 370 27.68 2.12 -3.68
N GLU A 371 28.30 3.13 -3.06
CA GLU A 371 29.30 2.97 -2.01
C GLU A 371 28.73 2.96 -0.56
N LYS A 372 27.40 3.00 -0.41
CA LYS A 372 26.74 3.12 0.90
C LYS A 372 27.11 2.00 1.86
N LYS A 373 27.21 2.35 3.15
CA LYS A 373 27.28 1.41 4.27
C LYS A 373 25.98 1.42 5.06
N GLY A 374 25.70 0.30 5.72
CA GLY A 374 24.39 0.05 6.32
C GLY A 374 23.26 0.07 5.29
N GLU A 375 22.04 0.08 5.79
CA GLU A 375 20.82 0.11 4.98
C GLU A 375 20.21 1.51 4.99
N VAL A 376 19.55 1.90 3.90
CA VAL A 376 19.12 3.28 3.66
C VAL A 376 17.63 3.32 3.30
N ILE A 377 16.87 4.14 4.02
CA ILE A 377 15.53 4.59 3.65
C ILE A 377 15.64 6.00 3.08
N LEU A 378 15.14 6.21 1.87
CA LEU A 378 14.94 7.54 1.30
C LEU A 378 13.44 7.85 1.30
N THR A 379 13.02 9.04 1.75
CA THR A 379 11.59 9.36 1.92
C THR A 379 11.05 10.50 1.04
N PRO A 380 11.32 10.58 -0.28
CA PRO A 380 10.96 11.74 -1.09
C PRO A 380 9.45 11.91 -1.36
N HIS A 381 8.97 13.15 -1.39
CA HIS A 381 7.75 13.50 -2.13
C HIS A 381 8.04 13.58 -3.65
N PRO A 382 7.06 13.60 -4.57
CA PRO A 382 7.32 13.40 -6.00
C PRO A 382 8.28 14.43 -6.64
N LYS A 383 8.31 15.67 -6.11
CA LYS A 383 9.22 16.75 -6.54
C LYS A 383 10.64 16.64 -5.95
N GLU A 384 10.84 15.88 -4.89
CA GLU A 384 12.17 15.47 -4.39
C GLU A 384 12.65 14.28 -5.20
N PHE A 385 11.78 13.29 -5.42
CA PHE A 385 12.09 12.12 -6.22
C PHE A 385 12.48 12.50 -7.66
N SER A 386 11.76 13.46 -8.26
CA SER A 386 12.08 14.06 -9.55
C SER A 386 13.49 14.68 -9.64
N ARG A 387 14.01 15.23 -8.54
CA ARG A 387 15.39 15.76 -8.46
C ARG A 387 16.43 14.65 -8.28
N LEU A 388 16.09 13.60 -7.54
CA LEU A 388 16.96 12.43 -7.34
C LEU A 388 17.12 11.67 -8.66
N CYS A 389 16.01 11.18 -9.23
CA CYS A 389 16.03 10.22 -10.33
C CYS A 389 16.06 10.86 -11.74
N GLY A 390 16.04 12.19 -11.85
CA GLY A 390 16.06 12.92 -13.12
C GLY A 390 14.79 12.77 -13.97
N LEU A 391 13.76 12.07 -13.49
CA LEU A 391 12.46 12.02 -14.17
C LEU A 391 11.61 13.24 -13.82
N SER A 392 10.82 13.74 -14.78
CA SER A 392 9.81 14.75 -14.47
C SER A 392 8.72 14.17 -13.55
N VAL A 393 8.10 15.00 -12.71
CA VAL A 393 6.99 14.59 -11.83
C VAL A 393 5.86 13.92 -12.61
N GLY A 394 5.57 14.37 -13.84
CA GLY A 394 4.60 13.71 -14.72
C GLY A 394 4.98 12.27 -15.08
N LYS A 395 6.26 12.00 -15.39
CA LYS A 395 6.75 10.63 -15.67
C LYS A 395 6.82 9.74 -14.44
N ILE A 396 6.97 10.31 -13.24
CA ILE A 396 6.82 9.56 -11.99
C ILE A 396 5.35 9.17 -11.77
N LEU A 397 4.41 10.08 -12.00
CA LEU A 397 2.98 9.85 -11.75
C LEU A 397 2.26 9.04 -12.85
N GLU A 398 2.91 8.75 -13.98
CA GLU A 398 2.37 7.82 -15.00
C GLU A 398 2.35 6.36 -14.52
N ASP A 399 3.37 5.93 -13.77
CA ASP A 399 3.42 4.65 -13.04
C ASP A 399 4.32 4.80 -11.79
N PRO A 400 3.76 5.31 -10.67
CA PRO A 400 4.56 5.64 -9.49
C PRO A 400 5.06 4.41 -8.73
N VAL A 401 4.36 3.26 -8.85
CA VAL A 401 4.79 1.99 -8.26
C VAL A 401 6.00 1.48 -9.01
N LYS A 402 5.98 1.44 -10.35
CA LYS A 402 7.15 1.06 -11.13
C LYS A 402 8.31 2.02 -10.92
N ALA A 403 8.09 3.33 -10.93
CA ALA A 403 9.15 4.31 -10.72
C ALA A 403 9.83 4.13 -9.34
N ALA A 404 9.05 3.81 -8.30
CA ALA A 404 9.58 3.53 -6.97
C ALA A 404 10.38 2.21 -6.91
N VAL A 405 9.83 1.13 -7.47
CA VAL A 405 10.45 -0.21 -7.50
C VAL A 405 11.73 -0.25 -8.32
N ASP A 406 11.73 0.35 -9.52
CA ASP A 406 12.92 0.43 -10.37
C ASP A 406 14.08 1.13 -9.63
N PHE A 407 13.79 2.23 -8.92
CA PHE A 407 14.81 3.01 -8.20
C PHE A 407 15.32 2.29 -6.95
N ALA A 408 14.42 1.70 -6.17
CA ALA A 408 14.77 0.92 -4.98
C ALA A 408 15.68 -0.27 -5.34
N ALA A 409 15.40 -0.94 -6.47
CA ALA A 409 16.18 -2.07 -6.99
C ALA A 409 17.44 -1.68 -7.79
N GLU A 410 17.54 -0.47 -8.35
CA GLU A 410 18.77 0.03 -9.01
C GLU A 410 19.82 0.48 -7.97
N TYR A 411 19.39 1.18 -6.91
CA TYR A 411 20.29 1.72 -5.89
C TYR A 411 20.39 0.87 -4.61
N GLY A 412 19.62 -0.22 -4.50
CA GLY A 412 19.64 -1.12 -3.34
C GLY A 412 19.19 -0.45 -2.05
N VAL A 413 18.08 0.30 -2.10
CA VAL A 413 17.55 1.11 -0.99
C VAL A 413 16.09 0.76 -0.70
N THR A 414 15.58 1.17 0.46
CA THR A 414 14.13 1.30 0.67
C THR A 414 13.69 2.70 0.24
N LEU A 415 12.67 2.81 -0.59
CA LEU A 415 12.13 4.09 -1.05
C LEU A 415 10.70 4.29 -0.55
N VAL A 416 10.46 5.34 0.23
CA VAL A 416 9.13 5.81 0.62
C VAL A 416 8.76 7.01 -0.26
N LEU A 417 8.06 6.74 -1.36
CA LEU A 417 7.52 7.78 -2.25
C LEU A 417 6.23 8.35 -1.63
N LYS A 418 6.36 9.50 -0.95
CA LYS A 418 5.27 10.16 -0.20
C LYS A 418 4.17 10.65 -1.15
N GLY A 419 2.91 10.38 -0.84
CA GLY A 419 1.74 10.81 -1.62
C GLY A 419 0.40 10.45 -0.96
N SER A 420 -0.73 10.82 -1.58
CA SER A 420 -2.10 10.52 -1.08
C SER A 420 -2.39 9.03 -0.95
N THR A 421 -1.65 8.22 -1.71
CA THR A 421 -1.30 6.84 -1.36
C THR A 421 0.22 6.81 -1.38
N THR A 422 0.85 6.46 -0.26
CA THR A 422 2.31 6.44 -0.14
C THR A 422 2.83 5.05 -0.52
N ILE A 423 3.91 4.98 -1.31
CA ILE A 423 4.45 3.72 -1.82
C ILE A 423 5.79 3.45 -1.14
N VAL A 424 5.92 2.29 -0.49
CA VAL A 424 7.15 1.80 0.11
C VAL A 424 7.69 0.64 -0.72
N ALA A 425 8.78 0.87 -1.46
CA ALA A 425 9.42 -0.12 -2.32
C ALA A 425 10.77 -0.59 -1.74
N ASP A 426 11.11 -1.86 -1.94
CA ASP A 426 12.38 -2.46 -1.49
C ASP A 426 13.35 -2.77 -2.66
N GLN A 427 14.58 -3.13 -2.29
CA GLN A 427 15.64 -3.55 -3.22
C GLN A 427 15.41 -4.90 -3.90
N PHE A 428 14.41 -5.68 -3.46
CA PHE A 428 14.10 -7.01 -3.99
C PHE A 428 12.99 -6.99 -5.05
N GLY A 429 12.26 -5.88 -5.14
CA GLY A 429 11.21 -5.64 -6.12
C GLY A 429 9.79 -5.57 -5.54
N ASN A 430 9.63 -5.66 -4.22
CA ASN A 430 8.32 -5.59 -3.56
C ASN A 430 7.87 -4.13 -3.39
N ALA A 431 6.56 -3.93 -3.34
CA ALA A 431 5.96 -2.62 -3.05
C ALA A 431 4.77 -2.75 -2.09
N THR A 432 4.70 -1.86 -1.10
CA THR A 432 3.57 -1.75 -0.19
C THR A 432 2.95 -0.36 -0.35
N LEU A 433 1.69 -0.31 -0.73
CA LEU A 433 0.88 0.90 -0.77
C LEU A 433 0.31 1.12 0.63
N LEU A 434 0.40 2.34 1.13
CA LEU A 434 -0.25 2.75 2.36
C LEU A 434 -1.28 3.83 2.01
N CYS A 435 -2.54 3.48 2.21
CA CYS A 435 -3.71 4.25 1.82
C CYS A 435 -4.27 5.13 2.95
N VAL A 436 -3.51 5.24 4.04
CA VAL A 436 -3.77 6.04 5.25
C VAL A 436 -3.33 7.49 5.11
N GLY A 437 -3.92 8.37 5.92
CA GLY A 437 -3.64 9.79 6.01
C GLY A 437 -4.79 10.67 5.47
N THR A 438 -4.75 11.94 5.84
CA THR A 438 -5.78 12.95 5.54
C THR A 438 -5.19 14.11 4.72
N PRO A 439 -5.97 14.75 3.83
CA PRO A 439 -5.65 16.06 3.24
C PRO A 439 -5.12 17.10 4.24
N GLY A 440 -5.54 17.06 5.52
CA GLY A 440 -5.03 17.93 6.58
C GLY A 440 -3.53 17.80 6.85
N MET A 441 -2.90 16.67 6.48
CA MET A 441 -1.45 16.44 6.57
C MET A 441 -0.65 17.20 5.50
N ALA A 442 -1.27 17.86 4.53
CA ALA A 442 -0.62 18.61 3.44
C ALA A 442 0.00 19.96 3.92
N LYS A 443 0.80 19.90 4.98
CA LYS A 443 1.40 21.04 5.71
C LYS A 443 2.90 20.82 5.91
N GLY A 444 3.67 21.90 5.91
CA GLY A 444 5.10 21.85 6.20
C GLY A 444 5.35 21.31 7.61
N GLY A 445 6.20 20.29 7.72
CA GLY A 445 6.49 19.58 8.97
C GLY A 445 6.02 18.12 9.02
N SER A 446 5.04 17.71 8.20
CA SER A 446 4.54 16.33 8.21
C SER A 446 5.60 15.29 7.79
N GLY A 447 6.54 15.68 6.91
CA GLY A 447 7.70 14.87 6.55
C GLY A 447 8.64 14.66 7.74
N ASP A 448 9.01 15.73 8.44
CA ASP A 448 9.88 15.69 9.62
C ASP A 448 9.33 14.75 10.70
N VAL A 449 8.00 14.72 10.89
CA VAL A 449 7.31 13.79 11.78
C VAL A 449 7.48 12.34 11.31
N LEU A 450 7.24 12.06 10.02
CA LEU A 450 7.44 10.73 9.44
C LEU A 450 8.90 10.25 9.58
N THR A 451 9.88 11.11 9.29
CA THR A 451 11.31 10.81 9.48
C THR A 451 11.61 10.45 10.93
N GLY A 452 11.02 11.17 11.88
CA GLY A 452 11.15 10.88 13.30
C GLY A 452 10.55 9.54 13.69
N VAL A 453 9.34 9.21 13.22
CA VAL A 453 8.72 7.90 13.48
C VAL A 453 9.57 6.77 12.92
N ILE A 454 9.94 6.83 11.63
CA ILE A 454 10.79 5.82 10.98
C ILE A 454 12.14 5.68 11.72
N GLY A 455 12.80 6.79 12.05
CA GLY A 455 14.05 6.78 12.81
C GLY A 455 13.89 6.16 14.21
N GLY A 456 12.76 6.38 14.88
CA GLY A 456 12.45 5.77 16.17
C GLY A 456 12.21 4.25 16.08
N LEU A 457 11.61 3.77 14.99
CA LEU A 457 11.41 2.35 14.72
C LEU A 457 12.72 1.65 14.34
N LEU A 458 13.53 2.26 13.46
CA LEU A 458 14.89 1.80 13.16
C LEU A 458 15.76 1.73 14.42
N ALA A 459 15.66 2.72 15.31
CA ALA A 459 16.43 2.72 16.55
C ALA A 459 16.09 1.53 17.45
N GLN A 460 14.84 1.07 17.45
CA GLN A 460 14.38 -0.12 18.17
C GLN A 460 14.83 -1.45 17.52
N GLY A 461 15.47 -1.42 16.35
CA GLY A 461 15.98 -2.60 15.67
C GLY A 461 14.96 -3.34 14.81
N LYS A 462 13.88 -2.67 14.38
CA LYS A 462 13.02 -3.19 13.31
C LYS A 462 13.79 -3.30 11.99
N ASP A 463 13.36 -4.22 11.14
CA ASP A 463 13.79 -4.30 9.74
C ASP A 463 13.52 -2.96 9.02
N VAL A 464 14.32 -2.67 8.00
CA VAL A 464 14.34 -1.37 7.32
C VAL A 464 13.11 -1.15 6.44
N TYR A 465 12.60 -2.22 5.81
CA TYR A 465 11.35 -2.19 5.05
C TYR A 465 10.13 -2.15 6.00
N GLU A 466 10.15 -2.95 7.06
CA GLU A 466 9.11 -2.89 8.10
C GLU A 466 9.02 -1.51 8.76
N ALA A 467 10.16 -0.91 9.15
CA ALA A 467 10.20 0.39 9.80
C ALA A 467 9.68 1.51 8.89
N ALA A 468 9.88 1.40 7.58
CA ALA A 468 9.29 2.29 6.59
C ALA A 468 7.76 2.13 6.50
N ILE A 469 7.25 0.90 6.34
CA ILE A 469 5.80 0.61 6.29
C ILE A 469 5.11 1.03 7.59
N THR A 470 5.55 0.48 8.73
CA THR A 470 5.01 0.78 10.06
C THR A 470 5.11 2.27 10.39
N GLY A 471 6.19 2.95 9.96
CA GLY A 471 6.36 4.39 10.19
C GLY A 471 5.41 5.27 9.38
N VAL A 472 5.16 4.92 8.11
CA VAL A 472 4.12 5.57 7.29
C VAL A 472 2.73 5.30 7.87
N TYR A 473 2.45 4.07 8.30
CA TYR A 473 1.17 3.70 8.89
C TYR A 473 0.87 4.52 10.14
N ILE A 474 1.77 4.51 11.13
CA ILE A 474 1.62 5.27 12.38
C ILE A 474 1.48 6.77 12.11
N ALA A 475 2.28 7.34 11.20
CA ALA A 475 2.22 8.76 10.88
C ALA A 475 0.90 9.15 10.17
N GLY A 476 0.39 8.30 9.29
CA GLY A 476 -0.90 8.48 8.60
C GLY A 476 -2.07 8.42 9.58
N MET A 477 -2.17 7.33 10.36
CA MET A 477 -3.22 7.13 11.37
C MET A 477 -3.22 8.21 12.47
N ALA A 478 -2.04 8.68 12.89
CA ALA A 478 -1.94 9.80 13.82
C ALA A 478 -2.30 11.14 13.17
N GLY A 479 -2.20 11.25 11.85
CA GLY A 479 -2.69 12.36 11.05
C GLY A 479 -4.22 12.34 10.93
N GLU A 480 -4.82 11.20 10.63
CA GLU A 480 -6.27 11.00 10.63
C GLU A 480 -6.87 11.34 12.00
N THR A 481 -6.31 10.77 13.07
CA THR A 481 -6.72 11.10 14.45
C THR A 481 -6.58 12.60 14.75
N ALA A 482 -5.56 13.28 14.21
CA ALA A 482 -5.42 14.73 14.36
C ALA A 482 -6.49 15.53 13.60
N ALA A 483 -6.90 15.06 12.41
CA ALA A 483 -8.01 15.66 11.66
C ALA A 483 -9.37 15.46 12.34
N GLU A 484 -9.64 14.30 12.94
CA GLU A 484 -10.88 14.06 13.69
C GLU A 484 -11.04 15.04 14.86
N GLN A 485 -9.95 15.26 15.61
CA GLN A 485 -10.00 16.01 16.87
C GLN A 485 -9.83 17.53 16.67
N GLU A 486 -8.96 17.94 15.75
CA GLU A 486 -8.62 19.36 15.53
C GLU A 486 -9.21 19.93 14.22
N GLY A 487 -9.69 19.08 13.31
CA GLY A 487 -10.18 19.43 11.96
C GLY A 487 -9.07 19.53 10.91
N GLU A 488 -9.29 18.99 9.71
CA GLU A 488 -8.29 18.94 8.61
C GLU A 488 -7.63 20.31 8.30
N TYR A 489 -8.45 21.36 8.25
CA TYR A 489 -7.97 22.73 8.02
C TYR A 489 -7.08 23.24 9.16
N SER A 490 -7.35 22.87 10.41
CA SER A 490 -6.66 23.39 11.60
C SER A 490 -5.43 22.57 12.00
N MET A 491 -5.49 21.23 11.91
CA MET A 491 -4.49 20.31 12.45
C MET A 491 -3.05 20.67 12.04
N THR A 492 -2.10 20.53 12.95
CA THR A 492 -0.67 20.76 12.67
C THR A 492 0.12 19.46 12.77
N PRO A 493 1.35 19.40 12.22
CA PRO A 493 2.25 18.27 12.45
C PRO A 493 2.54 18.01 13.94
N MET A 494 2.39 19.00 14.82
CA MET A 494 2.52 18.81 16.27
C MET A 494 1.32 18.05 16.86
N ASP A 495 0.15 18.13 16.23
CA ASP A 495 -1.03 17.38 16.62
C ASP A 495 -0.94 15.93 16.10
N THR A 496 -0.43 15.73 14.88
CA THR A 496 0.02 14.39 14.43
C THR A 496 1.01 13.79 15.43
N VAL A 497 2.03 14.54 15.87
CA VAL A 497 2.97 14.10 16.92
C VAL A 497 2.22 13.72 18.20
N ARG A 498 1.26 14.52 18.66
CA ARG A 498 0.48 14.27 19.88
C ARG A 498 -0.21 12.90 19.86
N TYR A 499 -0.78 12.47 18.72
CA TYR A 499 -1.55 11.24 18.61
C TYR A 499 -0.75 9.96 18.27
N ILE A 500 0.54 10.05 17.88
CA ILE A 500 1.43 8.88 17.65
C ILE A 500 1.31 7.83 18.77
N GLY A 501 1.34 8.27 20.03
CA GLY A 501 1.32 7.37 21.19
C GLY A 501 -0.01 6.62 21.38
N LYS A 502 -1.14 7.20 20.94
CA LYS A 502 -2.45 6.55 20.98
C LYS A 502 -2.52 5.46 19.90
N VAL A 503 -2.14 5.80 18.67
CA VAL A 503 -2.09 4.86 17.53
C VAL A 503 -1.20 3.66 17.82
N ILE A 504 -0.04 3.86 18.46
CA ILE A 504 0.83 2.75 18.85
C ILE A 504 0.17 1.84 19.90
N ASP A 505 -0.58 2.39 20.85
CA ASP A 505 -1.32 1.62 21.85
C ASP A 505 -2.48 0.82 21.20
N ASP A 506 -3.22 1.47 20.30
CA ASP A 506 -4.29 0.86 19.47
C ASP A 506 -3.76 -0.31 18.59
N MET A 507 -2.45 -0.32 18.25
CA MET A 507 -1.78 -1.37 17.47
C MET A 507 -1.12 -2.49 18.31
N VAL A 508 -1.00 -2.36 19.65
CA VAL A 508 -0.24 -3.32 20.47
C VAL A 508 -1.07 -4.57 20.82
N VAL A 509 -0.50 -5.75 20.56
CA VAL A 509 -1.13 -7.06 20.79
C VAL A 509 -0.29 -7.96 21.70
N GLU A 510 -0.97 -8.87 22.42
CA GLU A 510 -0.29 -9.90 23.22
C GLU A 510 0.41 -10.92 22.33
N TYR A 511 1.68 -11.20 22.65
CA TYR A 511 2.56 -12.04 21.81
C TYR A 511 2.05 -13.47 21.57
N ILE A 512 1.12 -13.95 22.42
CA ILE A 512 0.51 -15.29 22.35
C ILE A 512 -0.33 -15.46 21.07
N SER A 513 -0.89 -14.38 20.50
CA SER A 513 -1.68 -14.45 19.26
C SER A 513 -0.86 -14.29 17.96
N ALA A 514 0.41 -13.89 18.04
CA ALA A 514 1.21 -13.61 16.83
C ALA A 514 1.66 -14.89 16.11
N ASP A 515 2.25 -15.83 16.86
CA ASP A 515 2.80 -17.08 16.29
C ASP A 515 1.72 -18.10 15.86
N THR A 516 0.45 -17.90 16.26
CA THR A 516 -0.65 -18.83 15.94
C THR A 516 -1.33 -18.57 14.59
N ILE A 517 -1.26 -17.36 14.06
CA ILE A 517 -1.92 -16.97 12.79
C ILE A 517 -1.31 -17.69 11.57
N HIS A 518 -0.01 -18.00 11.61
CA HIS A 518 0.71 -18.63 10.50
C HIS A 518 0.54 -20.17 10.42
N GLY A 519 -0.41 -20.77 11.15
CA GLY A 519 -0.36 -22.23 11.37
C GLY A 519 -1.62 -23.01 11.76
N CYS A 520 -2.84 -22.46 11.67
CA CYS A 520 -4.08 -23.27 11.68
C CYS A 520 -5.19 -22.56 10.89
N GLY A 521 -5.95 -23.29 10.07
CA GLY A 521 -7.03 -22.73 9.25
C GLY A 521 -8.42 -22.81 9.91
N GLY A 522 -9.36 -22.02 9.37
CA GLY A 522 -10.80 -22.26 9.53
C GLY A 522 -11.42 -21.89 10.88
N GLY A 523 -11.14 -20.70 11.41
CA GLY A 523 -11.87 -20.16 12.56
C GLY A 523 -11.68 -18.65 12.76
N GLU A 524 -12.75 -17.93 13.09
CA GLU A 524 -12.74 -16.49 13.35
C GLU A 524 -12.10 -16.15 14.71
N TYR A 525 -10.77 -16.24 14.79
CA TYR A 525 -10.01 -15.70 15.92
C TYR A 525 -9.58 -14.25 15.63
N MET A 526 -10.51 -13.32 15.83
CA MET A 526 -10.16 -11.91 15.97
C MET A 526 -9.19 -11.74 17.15
N PRO A 527 -8.03 -11.07 16.99
CA PRO A 527 -7.14 -10.81 18.11
C PRO A 527 -7.87 -9.94 19.13
N HIS A 528 -7.74 -10.28 20.42
CA HIS A 528 -8.33 -9.50 21.51
C HIS A 528 -7.59 -8.16 21.65
N ARG A 529 -7.99 -7.16 20.85
CA ARG A 529 -7.66 -5.75 21.09
C ARG A 529 -7.98 -5.41 22.55
N LEU A 530 -7.09 -4.67 23.21
CA LEU A 530 -7.25 -4.30 24.61
C LEU A 530 -8.63 -3.64 24.83
N GLN A 531 -9.45 -4.25 25.67
CA GLN A 531 -10.68 -3.59 26.13
C GLN A 531 -10.28 -2.31 26.87
N GLN A 532 -11.01 -1.22 26.63
CA GLN A 532 -10.77 0.04 27.33
C GLN A 532 -10.70 -0.19 28.84
N PRO A 533 -9.80 0.49 29.57
CA PRO A 533 -9.56 0.21 30.98
C PRO A 533 -10.86 0.38 31.77
N THR A 534 -11.42 -0.75 32.20
CA THR A 534 -12.56 -0.79 33.12
C THR A 534 -12.16 -0.03 34.38
N GLU A 535 -13.04 0.81 34.94
CA GLU A 535 -12.71 1.68 36.07
C GLU A 535 -12.06 0.90 37.22
N ILE A 536 -10.73 1.03 37.35
CA ILE A 536 -9.97 0.38 38.42
C ILE A 536 -10.34 1.11 39.71
N VAL A 537 -11.22 0.49 40.49
CA VAL A 537 -11.53 0.91 41.85
C VAL A 537 -10.26 0.77 42.68
N MET A 538 -9.53 1.87 42.81
CA MET A 538 -8.27 1.97 43.54
C MET A 538 -8.51 1.82 45.05
N GLU A 539 -8.57 0.57 45.54
CA GLU A 539 -8.44 0.32 46.97
C GLU A 539 -7.05 0.80 47.46
N PRO A 540 -6.98 1.62 48.51
CA PRO A 540 -5.73 2.25 48.92
C PRO A 540 -4.80 1.24 49.59
N ILE A 541 -3.76 0.82 48.87
CA ILE A 541 -2.66 0.00 49.42
C ILE A 541 -2.04 0.72 50.62
N GLY A 542 -2.06 0.05 51.77
CA GLY A 542 -1.70 0.65 53.06
C GLY A 542 -0.25 1.13 53.16
N THR A 543 -0.05 2.23 53.89
CA THR A 543 1.28 2.81 54.16
C THR A 543 2.16 1.84 54.95
N PRO A 544 3.45 1.65 54.60
CA PRO A 544 4.32 0.69 55.28
C PRO A 544 4.68 1.17 56.70
N VAL A 545 4.22 0.43 57.70
CA VAL A 545 4.53 0.68 59.13
C VAL A 545 5.76 -0.12 59.55
N PHE A 546 6.88 0.56 59.80
CA PHE A 546 7.99 0.01 60.56
C PHE A 546 7.68 0.09 62.07
N GLN A 547 7.42 -1.04 62.75
CA GLN A 547 8.15 -1.48 63.95
C GLN A 547 7.58 -2.75 64.63
N ALA A 548 8.47 -3.74 64.79
CA ALA A 548 8.77 -4.55 65.97
C ALA A 548 7.70 -5.20 66.90
N SER A 549 8.13 -6.38 67.40
CA SER A 549 7.87 -7.01 68.71
C SER A 549 6.51 -7.66 69.06
N GLU A 550 6.58 -9.00 69.09
CA GLU A 550 6.24 -9.90 70.22
C GLU A 550 4.80 -10.32 70.57
N ALA A 551 4.74 -11.57 71.04
CA ALA A 551 3.77 -12.23 71.94
C ALA A 551 2.33 -12.53 71.46
N ASP A 552 2.02 -13.83 71.47
CA ASP A 552 0.84 -14.47 72.09
C ASP A 552 -0.60 -14.10 71.67
N ALA A 553 -1.64 -14.91 71.94
CA ALA A 553 -1.73 -16.37 71.96
C ALA A 553 -3.20 -16.81 72.02
N ALA A 554 -3.55 -17.86 71.24
CA ALA A 554 -4.62 -18.84 71.50
C ALA A 554 -6.11 -18.37 71.55
N GLU A 555 -6.98 -19.40 71.46
CA GLU A 555 -8.41 -19.44 71.85
C GLU A 555 -9.44 -18.63 71.01
N LYS A 556 -10.66 -19.11 70.73
CA LYS A 556 -11.27 -20.47 70.73
C LYS A 556 -12.71 -20.42 70.15
N MET A 557 -13.22 -21.57 69.67
CA MET A 557 -14.67 -21.93 69.61
C MET A 557 -15.54 -21.04 68.68
N GLU A 558 -16.73 -21.37 68.16
CA GLU A 558 -17.63 -22.56 68.01
C GLU A 558 -18.69 -22.12 66.94
N ALA A 559 -19.56 -22.93 66.29
CA ALA A 559 -19.74 -24.37 66.04
C ALA A 559 -20.81 -24.54 64.93
N GLU A 560 -20.85 -25.71 64.25
CA GLU A 560 -22.06 -26.38 63.65
C GLU A 560 -22.92 -25.59 62.60
N GLU A 561 -23.81 -26.11 61.75
CA GLU A 561 -24.20 -27.44 61.18
C GLU A 561 -24.99 -27.13 59.85
N THR A 562 -25.25 -27.96 58.83
CA THR A 562 -24.94 -29.36 58.40
C THR A 562 -24.21 -29.30 57.02
N ALA A 563 -23.87 -30.30 56.17
CA ALA A 563 -24.38 -31.62 55.72
C ALA A 563 -25.75 -31.56 54.99
N GLU A 564 -25.99 -32.07 53.77
CA GLU A 564 -25.66 -33.36 53.16
C GLU A 564 -25.74 -33.32 51.60
N SER A 565 -25.30 -34.41 50.96
CA SER A 565 -25.72 -34.85 49.61
C SER A 565 -26.10 -36.34 49.66
N PRO A 566 -26.84 -36.87 48.66
CA PRO A 566 -26.40 -38.18 48.15
C PRO A 566 -26.58 -38.44 46.64
N ALA A 567 -25.87 -39.49 46.23
CA ALA A 567 -25.60 -40.02 44.88
C ALA A 567 -26.77 -40.61 44.04
N ALA A 568 -26.60 -40.50 42.71
CA ALA A 568 -26.60 -41.54 41.65
C ALA A 568 -27.75 -42.56 41.43
N SER A 569 -28.08 -42.81 40.14
CA SER A 569 -28.29 -44.16 39.53
C SER A 569 -28.62 -44.11 38.01
N ALA A 570 -28.28 -45.19 37.26
CA ALA A 570 -28.73 -45.58 35.89
C ALA A 570 -28.35 -44.63 34.72
N GLU A 571 -27.78 -45.08 33.58
CA GLU A 571 -28.08 -46.18 32.63
C GLU A 571 -29.25 -45.91 31.65
N GLU A 572 -28.92 -45.58 30.39
CA GLU A 572 -29.26 -46.38 29.21
C GLU A 572 -28.45 -45.89 27.98
N ALA A 573 -28.34 -46.71 26.92
CA ALA A 573 -27.61 -46.41 25.69
C ALA A 573 -28.35 -46.97 24.47
N MET A 574 -28.18 -46.35 23.30
CA MET A 574 -28.70 -46.84 22.02
C MET A 574 -27.65 -46.71 20.91
N GLU A 575 -27.58 -47.73 20.06
CA GLU A 575 -26.76 -47.81 18.83
C GLU A 575 -27.69 -47.81 17.60
N GLU A 576 -27.24 -47.25 16.48
CA GLU A 576 -27.69 -47.53 15.09
C GLU A 576 -26.66 -46.85 14.15
N GLU A 577 -25.62 -47.57 13.72
CA GLU A 577 -25.50 -48.35 12.46
C GLU A 577 -25.33 -47.50 11.17
N GLU A 578 -24.10 -47.48 10.62
CA GLU A 578 -23.80 -47.03 9.25
C GLU A 578 -23.66 -48.22 8.27
N PRO A 579 -24.30 -48.20 7.08
CA PRO A 579 -24.26 -49.32 6.16
C PRO A 579 -23.02 -49.30 5.23
N THR A 580 -22.15 -50.31 5.35
CA THR A 580 -21.00 -50.49 4.45
C THR A 580 -21.43 -51.19 3.15
N ILE A 581 -21.06 -50.65 1.98
CA ILE A 581 -21.35 -51.26 0.67
C ILE A 581 -20.06 -51.80 0.03
N VAL A 582 -20.11 -53.05 -0.45
CA VAL A 582 -18.99 -53.78 -1.07
C VAL A 582 -19.22 -53.96 -2.58
N VAL A 583 -18.19 -53.74 -3.39
CA VAL A 583 -18.20 -53.92 -4.86
C VAL A 583 -16.94 -54.72 -5.27
N PRO A 584 -17.02 -55.72 -6.17
CA PRO A 584 -15.95 -56.70 -6.41
C PRO A 584 -14.92 -56.29 -7.49
N PRO A 585 -13.74 -56.95 -7.54
CA PRO A 585 -12.64 -56.58 -8.44
C PRO A 585 -12.63 -57.31 -9.80
N VAL A 586 -12.54 -56.52 -10.88
CA VAL A 586 -12.12 -56.90 -12.25
C VAL A 586 -11.55 -55.63 -12.91
N GLY A 587 -10.47 -55.61 -13.69
CA GLY A 587 -9.50 -56.63 -14.08
C GLY A 587 -8.39 -56.00 -14.94
N GLU A 588 -7.31 -56.72 -15.21
CA GLU A 588 -6.13 -56.17 -15.93
C GLU A 588 -6.40 -55.98 -17.43
N ALA A 589 -5.89 -54.89 -18.00
CA ALA A 589 -5.82 -54.64 -19.44
C ALA A 589 -4.53 -53.90 -19.79
N GLU A 590 -3.64 -54.55 -20.54
CA GLU A 590 -2.39 -53.95 -21.01
C GLU A 590 -2.64 -52.92 -22.13
N VAL A 591 -2.01 -51.75 -22.03
CA VAL A 591 -1.77 -50.84 -23.17
C VAL A 591 -0.29 -50.45 -23.14
N GLN A 592 0.37 -50.51 -24.29
CA GLN A 592 1.81 -50.29 -24.41
C GLN A 592 2.17 -48.79 -24.32
N PRO A 593 3.34 -48.43 -23.76
CA PRO A 593 3.82 -47.06 -23.76
C PRO A 593 4.51 -46.71 -25.09
N ASP A 594 4.06 -45.63 -25.74
CA ASP A 594 4.84 -44.94 -26.77
C ASP A 594 5.71 -43.86 -26.09
N GLU A 595 7.03 -44.07 -26.10
CA GLU A 595 8.06 -43.07 -25.71
C GLU A 595 8.82 -42.58 -26.96
N PRO A 596 9.46 -41.39 -26.92
CA PRO A 596 9.09 -40.19 -26.14
C PRO A 596 9.08 -38.90 -27.00
N ALA A 597 8.33 -37.89 -26.57
CA ALA A 597 8.43 -36.52 -27.07
C ALA A 597 9.20 -35.63 -26.08
N MET A 598 10.51 -35.86 -25.96
CA MET A 598 11.42 -34.94 -25.25
C MET A 598 11.59 -33.65 -26.06
N ASP A 599 11.00 -32.55 -25.59
CA ASP A 599 11.68 -31.24 -25.34
C ASP A 599 10.64 -30.17 -24.96
N PHE A 600 10.65 -29.75 -23.67
CA PHE A 600 10.29 -28.38 -23.21
C PHE A 600 10.47 -28.17 -21.70
N LEU A 601 10.52 -29.25 -20.89
CA LEU A 601 10.48 -29.16 -19.42
C LEU A 601 11.85 -29.09 -18.72
N GLU A 602 12.96 -29.45 -19.38
CA GLU A 602 14.32 -29.38 -18.79
C GLU A 602 14.81 -27.95 -18.47
N LYS A 603 13.99 -26.91 -18.73
CA LYS A 603 14.32 -25.51 -18.43
C LYS A 603 13.73 -24.96 -17.12
N TYR A 604 12.77 -25.67 -16.50
CA TYR A 604 12.06 -25.19 -15.29
C TYR A 604 11.76 -26.28 -14.25
N ALA A 605 12.52 -27.38 -14.26
CA ALA A 605 12.32 -28.54 -13.38
C ALA A 605 13.51 -28.81 -12.43
N ASP A 606 14.15 -27.75 -11.91
CA ASP A 606 15.08 -27.84 -10.77
C ASP A 606 14.43 -27.18 -9.55
N ASP A 607 14.04 -28.00 -8.56
CA ASP A 607 13.33 -27.63 -7.32
C ASP A 607 14.17 -26.69 -6.42
N PRO A 608 13.83 -25.39 -6.30
CA PRO A 608 14.63 -24.44 -5.55
C PRO A 608 14.25 -24.46 -4.06
N LYS A 609 14.73 -25.49 -3.35
CA LYS A 609 14.76 -25.50 -1.87
C LYS A 609 15.30 -24.16 -1.35
N PRO A 610 14.70 -23.57 -0.30
CA PRO A 610 14.85 -22.16 0.06
C PRO A 610 16.32 -21.72 0.08
N ALA A 611 16.66 -20.79 -0.82
CA ALA A 611 18.04 -20.50 -1.19
C ALA A 611 18.86 -20.00 0.01
N THR A 612 19.90 -20.78 0.35
CA THR A 612 20.80 -20.47 1.46
C THR A 612 21.51 -19.14 1.27
N ARG A 613 21.99 -18.53 2.36
CA ARG A 613 22.71 -17.24 2.35
C ARG A 613 23.95 -17.22 1.42
N ALA A 614 24.51 -18.38 1.09
CA ALA A 614 25.60 -18.52 0.12
C ALA A 614 25.13 -18.59 -1.36
N GLN A 615 23.89 -19.01 -1.62
CA GLN A 615 23.30 -19.03 -2.96
C GLN A 615 22.76 -17.65 -3.37
N ARG A 616 22.21 -16.87 -2.43
CA ARG A 616 21.80 -15.47 -2.68
C ARG A 616 22.97 -14.64 -3.22
N ARG A 617 24.13 -14.71 -2.55
CA ARG A 617 25.42 -14.14 -3.00
C ARG A 617 25.92 -14.58 -4.38
N ARG A 618 25.37 -15.67 -4.93
CA ARG A 618 25.71 -16.17 -6.26
C ARG A 618 24.72 -15.72 -7.34
N LEU A 619 23.50 -15.35 -6.95
CA LEU A 619 22.51 -14.66 -7.80
C LEU A 619 22.82 -13.16 -7.89
N GLU A 620 23.23 -12.54 -6.77
CA GLU A 620 23.72 -11.15 -6.70
C GLU A 620 24.75 -10.89 -7.81
N GLY A 621 25.89 -11.60 -7.80
CA GLY A 621 26.96 -11.50 -8.82
C GLY A 621 26.66 -12.09 -10.20
N LEU A 622 25.40 -12.46 -10.49
CA LEU A 622 24.90 -12.80 -11.83
C LEU A 622 23.97 -11.71 -12.39
N GLN A 623 23.06 -11.16 -11.58
CA GLN A 623 22.19 -10.06 -12.00
C GLN A 623 22.97 -8.76 -12.27
N GLU A 624 24.09 -8.57 -11.56
CA GLU A 624 25.04 -7.45 -11.69
C GLU A 624 25.63 -7.26 -13.11
N LYS A 625 25.50 -8.25 -14.02
CA LYS A 625 26.19 -8.26 -15.32
C LYS A 625 25.36 -7.94 -16.55
N GLU A 626 24.03 -7.89 -16.45
CA GLU A 626 23.15 -7.66 -17.62
C GLU A 626 22.15 -6.50 -17.46
N ARG A 627 22.03 -5.90 -16.28
CA ARG A 627 21.22 -4.67 -16.11
C ARG A 627 21.98 -3.45 -16.65
N ARG A 628 21.46 -2.84 -17.72
CA ARG A 628 21.77 -1.43 -18.03
C ARG A 628 21.05 -0.56 -16.99
N PRO A 629 21.73 0.38 -16.32
CA PRO A 629 21.09 1.27 -15.36
C PRO A 629 20.11 2.22 -16.07
N PHE A 630 18.89 2.31 -15.54
CA PHE A 630 17.78 3.06 -16.10
C PHE A 630 17.89 4.56 -15.79
N PHE A 631 18.36 4.93 -14.60
CA PHE A 631 18.48 6.33 -14.18
C PHE A 631 19.84 6.93 -14.56
N ARG A 632 20.93 6.15 -14.43
CA ARG A 632 22.31 6.61 -14.68
C ARG A 632 22.59 7.17 -16.09
N HIS A 633 21.85 6.73 -17.11
CA HIS A 633 22.03 7.23 -18.48
C HIS A 633 21.43 8.62 -18.70
N ARG A 634 20.23 8.90 -18.19
CA ARG A 634 19.54 10.19 -18.45
C ARG A 634 20.21 11.40 -17.84
N ALA A 635 20.76 11.26 -16.63
CA ALA A 635 21.51 12.33 -15.98
C ALA A 635 22.71 12.82 -16.84
N LYS A 636 23.30 11.93 -17.66
CA LYS A 636 24.32 12.28 -18.64
C LYS A 636 23.75 12.75 -19.98
N GLU A 637 22.73 12.09 -20.51
CA GLU A 637 22.13 12.46 -21.80
C GLU A 637 21.55 13.89 -21.81
N GLU A 638 21.07 14.41 -20.67
CA GLU A 638 20.61 15.81 -20.57
C GLU A 638 21.72 16.82 -20.21
N THR A 639 22.87 16.39 -19.67
CA THR A 639 24.02 17.30 -19.42
C THR A 639 24.96 17.39 -20.62
N GLU A 640 25.19 16.30 -21.35
CA GLU A 640 25.95 16.29 -22.62
C GLU A 640 25.16 16.92 -23.79
N ALA A 641 23.87 17.25 -23.59
CA ALA A 641 23.01 17.93 -24.58
C ALA A 641 22.84 19.46 -24.33
N ALA A 642 23.48 20.02 -23.30
CA ALA A 642 23.29 21.40 -22.86
C ALA A 642 24.46 22.36 -23.18
N ASP A 643 25.67 21.83 -23.43
CA ASP A 643 26.84 22.60 -23.88
C ASP A 643 27.10 22.40 -25.39
N ASP A 644 27.89 23.30 -25.99
CA ASP A 644 28.25 23.33 -27.43
C ASP A 644 27.07 23.45 -28.44
N MET A 645 26.08 24.29 -28.13
CA MET A 645 25.24 24.95 -29.15
C MET A 645 25.24 26.47 -28.96
N THR A 646 25.58 27.23 -29.99
CA THR A 646 25.57 28.71 -29.94
C THR A 646 24.16 29.29 -30.10
N GLU A 647 23.96 30.52 -29.61
CA GLU A 647 22.68 31.24 -29.69
C GLU A 647 22.17 31.39 -31.15
N GLU A 648 23.10 31.52 -32.12
CA GLU A 648 22.78 31.60 -33.55
C GLU A 648 22.30 30.25 -34.14
N GLU A 649 22.83 29.12 -33.64
CA GLU A 649 22.39 27.78 -34.06
C GLU A 649 21.03 27.42 -33.47
N LEU A 650 20.77 27.80 -32.20
CA LEU A 650 19.45 27.68 -31.56
C LEU A 650 18.37 28.46 -32.34
N VAL A 651 18.66 29.71 -32.73
CA VAL A 651 17.74 30.54 -33.55
C VAL A 651 17.48 29.94 -34.93
N ASN A 652 18.46 29.27 -35.53
CA ASN A 652 18.26 28.59 -36.82
C ASN A 652 17.46 27.29 -36.69
N LYS A 653 17.67 26.49 -35.64
CA LYS A 653 16.88 25.27 -35.35
C LYS A 653 15.39 25.60 -35.17
N VAL A 654 15.08 26.63 -34.38
CA VAL A 654 13.71 27.14 -34.18
C VAL A 654 13.08 27.69 -35.48
N ARG A 655 13.89 28.09 -36.48
CA ARG A 655 13.39 28.50 -37.81
C ARG A 655 13.04 27.32 -38.72
N GLU A 656 13.66 26.16 -38.55
CA GLU A 656 13.35 24.97 -39.37
C GLU A 656 12.05 24.29 -38.92
N GLU A 657 11.66 24.44 -37.65
CA GLU A 657 10.39 23.91 -37.10
C GLU A 657 9.17 24.79 -37.39
N LEU A 658 9.36 26.02 -37.90
CA LEU A 658 8.27 26.93 -38.25
C LEU A 658 7.74 26.68 -39.67
N PRO A 659 6.41 26.50 -39.87
CA PRO A 659 5.84 26.28 -41.20
C PRO A 659 5.99 27.54 -42.08
N PRO A 660 6.18 27.39 -43.40
CA PRO A 660 6.52 28.50 -44.29
C PRO A 660 5.40 29.54 -44.41
N ASP A 661 5.78 30.81 -44.27
CA ASP A 661 4.90 31.98 -44.37
C ASP A 661 4.03 31.96 -45.63
N THR A 662 2.70 31.95 -45.45
CA THR A 662 1.74 32.22 -46.54
C THR A 662 1.28 33.68 -46.48
N PRO A 663 1.64 34.53 -47.47
CA PRO A 663 1.48 35.98 -47.32
C PRO A 663 0.03 36.43 -47.54
N LYS A 664 -0.68 36.76 -46.45
CA LYS A 664 -1.85 37.65 -46.45
C LYS A 664 -1.98 38.37 -45.12
N GLY A 665 -1.81 39.69 -45.15
CA GLY A 665 -1.97 40.57 -43.99
C GLY A 665 -3.44 40.94 -43.70
N PRO A 666 -3.69 42.07 -43.02
CA PRO A 666 -3.84 41.99 -41.57
C PRO A 666 -5.23 42.44 -41.10
N THR A 667 -5.67 41.94 -39.95
CA THR A 667 -6.74 42.60 -39.18
C THR A 667 -6.45 42.59 -37.68
N ARG A 668 -6.38 43.77 -37.07
CA ARG A 668 -6.33 43.92 -35.61
C ARG A 668 -7.69 43.57 -35.00
N ARG A 669 -7.69 42.86 -33.87
CA ARG A 669 -8.55 43.22 -32.72
C ARG A 669 -7.74 43.10 -31.43
N LYS A 670 -8.27 43.68 -30.35
CA LYS A 670 -7.50 44.07 -29.16
C LYS A 670 -8.45 44.09 -27.95
N ILE A 671 -7.91 43.80 -26.77
CA ILE A 671 -8.55 43.89 -25.45
C ILE A 671 -9.53 42.74 -25.19
N GLY A 672 -9.42 42.21 -23.97
CA GLY A 672 -10.06 41.05 -23.36
C GLY A 672 -9.29 40.72 -22.09
#